data_AF-A0A509LRF6-F1
#
_entry.id   AF-A0A509LRF6-F1
#
_cell.length_a   1.000
_cell.length_b   1.000
_cell.length_c   1.000
_cell.angle_alpha   90.00
_cell.angle_beta   90.00
_cell.angle_gamma   90.00
#
_symmetry.space_group_name_H-M   'P 1'
#
loop_
_entity.id
_entity.type
_entity.pdbx_description
1 polymer ?
#
loop_
_entity_poly.entity_id
_entity_poly.type
_entity_poly.pdbx_seq_one_letter_code
_entity_poly.pdbx_strand_id
1 'polypeptide(L)'
;MIYLQETNFYYNGLPLSQAYDDVIERDLNGIYKLIFKLPVNKSDQHKLVEKDSMLKATEHFREIGYNIFRVRYIDKEEDYVQFTAYQIIFDLAKKYVNPFFVNDLLPVDALKMWSQKFNEPPNLSIEYWSDTTDKRVTYYSNKQDDLKPRYALNVLVEMANQSDLDLDFYLNGISLGRIGRDTQFLYTTNKNITSFGQEDNYDEVITRIIANSKFKPEYDKEKLKKKQKEEVEALKTKQAEFNKRLADEKRQKRIEKEIKEAIRREELKKIRYKEQKKRSHKTMQVTVFKSSEEIENEIREKYKAQQQKTDIQRQLAKEHAEKQKAEIAKLKAKHKEETELLNEEITLSVTVDSPLINEYPEVYEMSIENNDIKTVEELTTFAENYFSVQNIDKPNVSTKIGLEVLQNEEVHLGDTVIVRHIEQDIDVRNRVIATKYSPMDKKYLEVTFGSKTSSYTSQNSSISNSNTEKVIRDYQSQLEQYLDFRLNTERENFNNHFEQETGLIRDKINESNQTSQASINVLDNKFTDEFNNVQNEFRTSLQNAQNQININQASYTSDKEVVQSKLTELYSKQNESKLYIDTKANDVTNEFNQSIERAKSEVLQATNFSNSATLEQINQINRKVDNMKIGAVNLLKGTSNYTTPFNHNKIVEFGKVINDQLYALEHEDSKGYFFWETNQFVKLEPNTDYVLSYDVIPKFEVGGAYTPIEIVNENGYSLKPRQFLLKNETIKEVKDKQRLIFKFNTGNQTNLRIYFTSTWPSKLVYIAKPQLEKGTVASDWSPNVDDLEKQINVVADSISSKAIEAVRGDINYLRSNILTADSVNANMVNVDRALIDKLMTNNLLVNNLTSNYTLTEKMKSKALESVYGNISNLRTRLITANSITSNAINVDYGLVNKLINNESFVNTLTAKSAFINAIKAIDIDASRITSGVLRSTSGSMRWNLNANSLDYFDGAETNYYGHSRILFHTTNNAIYQSNNGTCAFLTFSRTTGTQYPSIAIGTSGNLDADSNTGSFSGIKCHTAKATDDGLSEVDIIADNIKFDSHGGDVNTGGWTLENYRKGGSRVRAFYGNNTREYKYELGQDGYRFNTVWTSGLNDRIKIVNYTDGYTGILSWNEKYGIQFSNYDVRVQYGKYWYSFGDILRGDSWRV
;
A
#
# COMPACT_ATOMS: atom_id res chain seq x y z
N MET A 1 -34.51 -19.78 6.77
CA MET A 1 -35.76 -20.36 6.27
C MET A 1 -35.47 -21.72 5.63
N ILE A 2 -36.43 -22.64 5.73
CA ILE A 2 -36.39 -24.00 5.16
C ILE A 2 -37.38 -24.05 4.00
N TYR A 3 -36.94 -24.58 2.87
CA TYR A 3 -37.74 -24.70 1.67
C TYR A 3 -37.77 -26.14 1.19
N LEU A 4 -38.95 -26.64 0.81
CA LEU A 4 -39.10 -27.89 0.07
C LEU A 4 -38.69 -27.66 -1.38
N GLN A 5 -37.69 -28.40 -1.84
CA GLN A 5 -37.17 -28.26 -3.20
C GLN A 5 -38.13 -28.93 -4.20
N GLU A 6 -38.81 -28.11 -5.00
CA GLU A 6 -39.64 -28.58 -6.11
C GLU A 6 -38.75 -29.01 -7.28
N THR A 7 -39.20 -30.01 -8.05
CA THR A 7 -38.47 -30.55 -9.21
C THR A 7 -38.29 -29.54 -10.36
N ASN A 8 -38.87 -28.34 -10.28
CA ASN A 8 -38.78 -27.29 -11.29
C ASN A 8 -38.04 -26.06 -10.75
N PHE A 9 -36.86 -25.78 -11.32
CA PHE A 9 -35.76 -24.96 -10.78
C PHE A 9 -35.92 -23.43 -10.98
N TYR A 10 -37.13 -22.88 -10.88
CA TYR A 10 -37.37 -21.45 -11.11
C TYR A 10 -37.56 -20.62 -9.84
N TYR A 11 -37.89 -21.23 -8.70
CA TYR A 11 -38.10 -20.54 -7.43
C TYR A 11 -37.27 -21.16 -6.28
N ASN A 12 -37.18 -20.49 -5.13
CA ASN A 12 -36.45 -20.95 -3.93
C ASN A 12 -37.01 -22.25 -3.30
N GLY A 13 -37.91 -22.97 -3.98
CA GLY A 13 -38.72 -24.05 -3.43
C GLY A 13 -39.94 -23.53 -2.67
N LEU A 14 -40.81 -24.42 -2.22
CA LEU A 14 -41.96 -24.09 -1.40
C LEU A 14 -41.53 -23.80 0.05
N PRO A 15 -41.78 -22.60 0.60
CA PRO A 15 -41.40 -22.29 1.98
C PRO A 15 -42.22 -23.10 2.97
N LEU A 16 -41.55 -23.80 3.87
CA LEU A 16 -42.17 -24.49 5.01
C LEU A 16 -42.33 -23.49 6.16
N SER A 17 -43.22 -22.52 5.98
CA SER A 17 -43.37 -21.36 6.86
C SER A 17 -43.86 -21.67 8.27
N GLN A 18 -44.44 -22.86 8.50
CA GLN A 18 -44.87 -23.31 9.82
C GLN A 18 -43.85 -24.21 10.53
N ALA A 19 -42.65 -24.37 9.96
CA ALA A 19 -41.62 -25.15 10.62
C ALA A 19 -41.12 -24.42 11.87
N TYR A 20 -40.97 -25.17 12.95
CA TYR A 20 -40.50 -24.71 14.26
C TYR A 20 -39.62 -25.80 14.90
N ASP A 21 -38.98 -25.48 16.03
CA ASP A 21 -37.94 -26.32 16.66
C ASP A 21 -36.89 -26.77 15.63
N ASP A 22 -36.52 -25.87 14.72
CA ASP A 22 -35.60 -26.16 13.65
C ASP A 22 -34.15 -25.98 14.08
N VAL A 23 -33.33 -26.96 13.73
CA VAL A 23 -31.90 -26.97 14.04
C VAL A 23 -31.13 -27.66 12.93
N ILE A 24 -30.12 -26.97 12.42
CA ILE A 24 -29.04 -27.57 11.64
C ILE A 24 -27.94 -27.93 12.62
N GLU A 25 -27.69 -29.23 12.79
CA GLU A 25 -26.58 -29.77 13.56
C GLU A 25 -25.43 -30.12 12.61
N ARG A 26 -24.25 -29.53 12.86
CA ARG A 26 -23.06 -29.73 12.04
C ARG A 26 -21.83 -29.93 12.92
N ASP A 27 -21.20 -31.08 12.75
CA ASP A 27 -19.97 -31.45 13.44
C ASP A 27 -18.79 -31.48 12.46
N LEU A 28 -17.63 -31.03 12.91
CA LEU A 28 -16.37 -31.15 12.17
C LEU A 28 -16.03 -32.63 11.97
N ASN A 29 -15.81 -33.06 10.72
CA ASN A 29 -15.61 -34.47 10.35
C ASN A 29 -16.68 -35.40 10.93
N GLY A 30 -17.95 -34.96 10.94
CA GLY A 30 -19.02 -35.67 11.61
C GLY A 30 -20.37 -35.50 10.93
N ILE A 31 -21.44 -35.48 11.73
CA ILE A 31 -22.81 -35.40 11.23
C ILE A 31 -23.07 -34.02 10.64
N TYR A 32 -23.86 -33.98 9.56
CA TYR A 32 -24.47 -32.75 9.08
C TYR A 32 -25.93 -33.00 8.71
N LYS A 33 -26.85 -32.50 9.56
CA LYS A 33 -28.30 -32.76 9.42
C LYS A 33 -29.15 -31.56 9.82
N LEU A 34 -30.34 -31.49 9.26
CA LEU A 34 -31.41 -30.58 9.60
C LEU A 34 -32.53 -31.36 10.29
N ILE A 35 -32.97 -30.87 11.45
CA ILE A 35 -34.14 -31.36 12.19
C ILE A 35 -35.12 -30.21 12.30
N PHE A 36 -36.41 -30.46 12.09
CA PHE A 36 -37.48 -29.47 12.32
C PHE A 36 -38.83 -30.17 12.51
N LYS A 37 -39.78 -29.45 13.08
CA LYS A 37 -41.15 -29.92 13.29
C LYS A 37 -42.14 -29.11 12.45
N LEU A 38 -43.18 -29.76 11.95
CA LEU A 38 -44.35 -29.12 11.35
C LEU A 38 -45.62 -29.51 12.12
N PRO A 39 -46.52 -28.55 12.43
CA PRO A 39 -47.73 -28.85 13.16
C PRO A 39 -48.74 -29.65 12.32
N VAL A 40 -49.47 -30.56 12.98
CA VAL A 40 -50.62 -31.25 12.38
C VAL A 40 -51.84 -30.33 12.45
N ASN A 41 -52.03 -29.51 11.41
CA ASN A 41 -53.13 -28.56 11.34
C ASN A 41 -53.72 -28.46 9.92
N LYS A 42 -54.72 -27.60 9.74
CA LYS A 42 -55.44 -27.40 8.47
C LYS A 42 -54.57 -26.89 7.30
N SER A 43 -53.33 -26.45 7.54
CA SER A 43 -52.43 -26.02 6.46
C SER A 43 -51.86 -27.20 5.67
N ASP A 44 -51.86 -28.40 6.26
CA ASP A 44 -51.34 -29.64 5.67
C ASP A 44 -49.87 -29.55 5.18
N GLN A 45 -49.08 -28.55 5.60
CA GLN A 45 -47.65 -28.45 5.23
C GLN A 45 -46.85 -29.70 5.61
N HIS A 46 -47.19 -30.35 6.73
CA HIS A 46 -46.57 -31.62 7.15
C HIS A 46 -46.83 -32.78 6.18
N LYS A 47 -47.82 -32.68 5.28
CA LYS A 47 -48.11 -33.69 4.26
C LYS A 47 -47.34 -33.46 2.96
N LEU A 48 -46.73 -32.28 2.79
CA LEU A 48 -45.96 -31.93 1.59
C LEU A 48 -44.54 -32.49 1.62
N VAL A 49 -44.03 -32.75 2.81
CA VAL A 49 -42.69 -33.32 3.02
C VAL A 49 -42.82 -34.83 3.14
N GLU A 50 -42.22 -35.54 2.19
CA GLU A 50 -42.20 -37.00 2.14
C GLU A 50 -40.79 -37.54 2.38
N LYS A 51 -40.67 -38.87 2.44
CA LYS A 51 -39.36 -39.53 2.50
C LYS A 51 -38.59 -39.21 1.21
N ASP A 52 -37.28 -38.98 1.37
CA ASP A 52 -36.36 -38.58 0.29
C ASP A 52 -36.66 -37.22 -0.36
N SER A 53 -37.63 -36.44 0.16
CA SER A 53 -37.79 -35.02 -0.20
C SER A 53 -36.49 -34.27 0.03
N MET A 54 -36.14 -33.40 -0.92
CA MET A 54 -34.98 -32.51 -0.80
C MET A 54 -35.42 -31.19 -0.19
N LEU A 55 -34.64 -30.71 0.77
CA LEU A 55 -34.88 -29.50 1.54
C LEU A 55 -33.69 -28.58 1.39
N LYS A 56 -33.97 -27.30 1.20
CA LYS A 56 -32.97 -26.25 1.12
C LYS A 56 -32.98 -25.47 2.43
N ALA A 57 -31.83 -25.41 3.10
CA ALA A 57 -31.63 -24.63 4.31
C ALA A 57 -30.23 -24.00 4.32
N THR A 58 -30.02 -22.95 5.11
CA THR A 58 -28.73 -22.22 5.18
C THR A 58 -28.36 -21.93 6.63
N GLU A 59 -27.06 -22.02 6.91
CA GLU A 59 -26.44 -21.67 8.18
C GLU A 59 -25.90 -20.22 8.20
N HIS A 60 -26.05 -19.47 7.10
CA HIS A 60 -25.42 -18.15 6.95
C HIS A 60 -26.43 -16.99 6.87
N PHE A 61 -26.02 -15.86 7.44
CA PHE A 61 -26.79 -14.61 7.45
C PHE A 61 -26.75 -13.87 6.10
N ARG A 62 -25.88 -14.29 5.16
CA ARG A 62 -25.70 -13.67 3.83
C ARG A 62 -25.96 -14.65 2.69
N GLU A 63 -26.93 -14.25 1.86
CA GLU A 63 -27.68 -14.86 0.76
C GLU A 63 -26.96 -15.66 -0.36
N ILE A 64 -25.73 -16.17 -0.24
CA ILE A 64 -25.03 -16.82 -1.39
C ILE A 64 -24.75 -18.32 -1.24
N GLY A 65 -25.19 -18.98 -0.16
CA GLY A 65 -24.98 -20.43 -0.01
C GLY A 65 -26.12 -21.12 0.71
N TYR A 66 -26.74 -22.10 0.06
CA TYR A 66 -27.66 -23.03 0.70
C TYR A 66 -27.09 -24.44 0.58
N ASN A 67 -27.38 -25.26 1.58
CA ASN A 67 -27.12 -26.70 1.52
C ASN A 67 -28.42 -27.46 1.25
N ILE A 68 -28.29 -28.58 0.54
CA ILE A 68 -29.38 -29.50 0.26
C ILE A 68 -29.35 -30.61 1.30
N PHE A 69 -30.49 -30.84 1.94
CA PHE A 69 -30.73 -31.89 2.92
C PHE A 69 -31.79 -32.85 2.38
N ARG A 70 -31.60 -34.15 2.49
CA ARG A 70 -32.56 -35.18 2.09
C ARG A 70 -33.23 -35.78 3.31
N VAL A 71 -34.56 -35.76 3.34
CA VAL A 71 -35.37 -36.33 4.43
C VAL A 71 -35.15 -37.84 4.49
N ARG A 72 -34.72 -38.33 5.65
CA ARG A 72 -34.49 -39.77 5.91
C ARG A 72 -35.44 -40.35 6.94
N TYR A 73 -35.80 -39.56 7.95
CA TYR A 73 -36.68 -39.96 9.04
C TYR A 73 -37.82 -38.98 9.19
N ILE A 74 -39.01 -39.54 9.46
CA ILE A 74 -40.26 -38.81 9.67
C ILE A 74 -40.93 -39.44 10.88
N ASP A 75 -40.98 -38.71 11.98
CA ASP A 75 -41.61 -39.14 13.22
C ASP A 75 -42.93 -38.39 13.38
N LYS A 76 -44.03 -39.12 13.50
CA LYS A 76 -45.39 -38.56 13.58
C LYS A 76 -45.89 -38.62 15.01
N GLU A 77 -46.21 -37.48 15.57
CA GLU A 77 -46.80 -37.30 16.89
C GLU A 77 -48.24 -36.75 16.77
N GLU A 78 -48.98 -36.70 17.87
CA GLU A 78 -50.38 -36.23 17.86
C GLU A 78 -50.53 -34.81 17.31
N ASP A 79 -49.66 -33.89 17.75
CA ASP A 79 -49.75 -32.46 17.43
C ASP A 79 -48.77 -32.00 16.34
N TYR A 80 -47.77 -32.81 15.99
CA TYR A 80 -46.71 -32.43 15.05
C TYR A 80 -46.09 -33.62 14.31
N VAL A 81 -45.36 -33.32 13.23
CA VAL A 81 -44.49 -34.26 12.53
C VAL A 81 -43.07 -33.72 12.55
N GLN A 82 -42.12 -34.49 13.05
CA GLN A 82 -40.71 -34.17 13.05
C GLN A 82 -40.01 -34.80 11.86
N PHE A 83 -39.17 -34.02 11.19
CA PHE A 83 -38.41 -34.46 10.03
C PHE A 83 -36.92 -34.38 10.36
N THR A 84 -36.19 -35.46 10.07
CA THR A 84 -34.71 -35.45 10.10
C THR A 84 -34.19 -35.66 8.69
N ALA A 85 -33.47 -34.67 8.19
CA ALA A 85 -32.89 -34.63 6.86
C ALA A 85 -31.37 -34.52 6.93
N TYR A 86 -30.63 -35.35 6.20
CA TYR A 86 -29.17 -35.33 6.18
C TYR A 86 -28.67 -34.56 4.97
N GLN A 87 -27.53 -33.88 5.09
CA GLN A 87 -26.93 -33.20 3.94
C GLN A 87 -26.70 -34.20 2.77
N ILE A 88 -26.88 -33.75 1.54
CA ILE A 88 -26.97 -34.63 0.35
C ILE A 88 -25.77 -35.58 0.14
N ILE A 89 -24.56 -35.22 0.55
CA ILE A 89 -23.35 -36.06 0.52
C ILE A 89 -23.51 -37.32 1.37
N PHE A 90 -24.39 -37.32 2.38
CA PHE A 90 -24.72 -38.53 3.14
C PHE A 90 -25.48 -39.59 2.33
N ASP A 91 -25.92 -39.30 1.10
CA ASP A 91 -26.33 -40.35 0.15
C ASP A 91 -25.20 -41.34 -0.17
N LEU A 92 -23.95 -40.92 0.00
CA LEU A 92 -22.76 -41.75 -0.18
C LEU A 92 -22.47 -42.65 1.03
N ALA A 93 -23.16 -42.47 2.16
CA ALA A 93 -22.91 -43.23 3.38
C ALA A 93 -23.10 -44.75 3.19
N LYS A 94 -23.92 -45.17 2.22
CA LYS A 94 -24.14 -46.58 1.87
C LYS A 94 -23.47 -47.02 0.56
N LYS A 95 -22.67 -46.17 -0.06
CA LYS A 95 -21.88 -46.52 -1.25
C LYS A 95 -20.55 -47.13 -0.81
N TYR A 96 -20.09 -48.11 -1.55
CA TYR A 96 -18.83 -48.80 -1.27
C TYR A 96 -17.70 -48.24 -2.14
N VAL A 97 -16.51 -48.13 -1.55
CA VAL A 97 -15.24 -47.94 -2.26
C VAL A 97 -14.38 -49.19 -2.12
N ASN A 98 -13.72 -49.58 -3.22
CA ASN A 98 -12.73 -50.64 -3.23
C ASN A 98 -11.53 -50.26 -2.35
N PRO A 99 -10.84 -51.22 -1.72
CA PRO A 99 -9.68 -50.93 -0.90
C PRO A 99 -8.62 -50.11 -1.63
N PHE A 100 -8.11 -49.07 -0.96
CA PHE A 100 -6.97 -48.27 -1.40
C PHE A 100 -6.24 -47.69 -0.20
N PHE A 101 -4.99 -47.30 -0.40
CA PHE A 101 -4.18 -46.56 0.55
C PHE A 101 -3.77 -45.23 -0.07
N VAL A 102 -3.54 -44.24 0.77
CA VAL A 102 -2.98 -42.94 0.37
C VAL A 102 -1.72 -42.73 1.17
N ASN A 103 -0.62 -42.41 0.50
CA ASN A 103 0.64 -42.09 1.15
C ASN A 103 1.15 -40.78 0.59
N ASP A 104 1.27 -39.77 1.46
CA ASP A 104 1.88 -38.48 1.16
C ASP A 104 1.32 -37.77 -0.11
N LEU A 105 -0.01 -37.74 -0.26
CA LEU A 105 -0.65 -37.04 -1.40
C LEU A 105 -1.22 -35.68 -1.02
N LEU A 106 -1.37 -34.78 -1.99
CA LEU A 106 -2.18 -33.58 -1.79
C LEU A 106 -3.64 -33.95 -1.50
N PRO A 107 -4.37 -33.17 -0.69
CA PRO A 107 -5.74 -33.51 -0.32
C PRO A 107 -6.69 -33.66 -1.51
N VAL A 108 -6.52 -32.83 -2.54
CA VAL A 108 -7.32 -32.93 -3.78
C VAL A 108 -7.04 -34.23 -4.55
N ASP A 109 -5.79 -34.68 -4.60
CA ASP A 109 -5.43 -35.94 -5.24
C ASP A 109 -5.94 -37.15 -4.46
N ALA A 110 -5.94 -37.06 -3.12
CA ALA A 110 -6.53 -38.06 -2.25
C ALA A 110 -8.06 -38.17 -2.46
N LEU A 111 -8.77 -37.04 -2.57
CA LEU A 111 -10.20 -37.00 -2.90
C LEU A 111 -10.48 -37.55 -4.30
N LYS A 112 -9.64 -37.20 -5.28
CA LYS A 112 -9.71 -37.75 -6.64
C LYS A 112 -9.55 -39.26 -6.62
N MET A 113 -8.56 -39.79 -5.92
CA MET A 113 -8.39 -41.23 -5.74
C MET A 113 -9.61 -41.87 -5.09
N TRP A 114 -10.12 -41.32 -3.99
CA TRP A 114 -11.34 -41.80 -3.35
C TRP A 114 -12.54 -41.84 -4.31
N SER A 115 -12.75 -40.79 -5.10
CA SER A 115 -13.84 -40.70 -6.09
C SER A 115 -13.73 -41.73 -7.22
N GLN A 116 -12.52 -42.21 -7.53
CA GLN A 116 -12.28 -43.22 -8.55
C GLN A 116 -12.45 -44.65 -8.03
N LYS A 117 -12.58 -44.82 -6.70
CA LYS A 117 -12.61 -46.14 -6.05
C LYS A 117 -14.02 -46.63 -5.76
N PHE A 118 -15.07 -45.88 -6.09
CA PHE A 118 -16.44 -46.35 -5.96
C PHE A 118 -16.66 -47.66 -6.73
N ASN A 119 -17.28 -48.64 -6.07
CA ASN A 119 -17.67 -49.90 -6.71
C ASN A 119 -18.74 -49.67 -7.79
N GLU A 120 -19.68 -48.78 -7.48
CA GLU A 120 -20.69 -48.28 -8.40
C GLU A 120 -20.70 -46.75 -8.34
N PRO A 121 -20.68 -46.06 -9.49
CA PRO A 121 -20.78 -44.60 -9.53
C PRO A 121 -22.01 -44.11 -8.76
N PRO A 122 -21.88 -43.08 -7.91
CA PRO A 122 -23.05 -42.47 -7.29
C PRO A 122 -23.87 -41.69 -8.33
N ASN A 123 -25.19 -41.63 -8.14
CA ASN A 123 -26.07 -40.79 -8.96
C ASN A 123 -25.91 -39.29 -8.68
N LEU A 124 -25.12 -38.95 -7.65
CA LEU A 124 -24.79 -37.60 -7.27
C LEU A 124 -23.51 -37.17 -8.01
N SER A 125 -23.57 -36.07 -8.75
CA SER A 125 -22.37 -35.44 -9.30
C SER A 125 -21.63 -34.73 -8.17
N ILE A 126 -20.50 -35.30 -7.75
CA ILE A 126 -19.69 -34.79 -6.64
C ILE A 126 -18.58 -33.92 -7.19
N GLU A 127 -18.58 -32.65 -6.82
CA GLU A 127 -17.42 -31.78 -6.99
C GLU A 127 -16.49 -31.94 -5.79
N TYR A 128 -15.18 -31.88 -6.01
CA TYR A 128 -14.21 -31.98 -4.92
C TYR A 128 -13.06 -31.00 -5.11
N TRP A 129 -12.59 -30.43 -4.00
CA TRP A 129 -11.48 -29.48 -4.00
C TRP A 129 -10.73 -29.48 -2.66
N SER A 130 -9.61 -28.77 -2.64
CA SER A 130 -8.85 -28.45 -1.43
C SER A 130 -8.26 -27.06 -1.62
N ASP A 131 -8.33 -26.23 -0.59
CA ASP A 131 -7.62 -24.94 -0.51
C ASP A 131 -6.22 -25.07 0.11
N THR A 132 -5.93 -26.24 0.70
CA THR A 132 -4.71 -26.52 1.45
C THR A 132 -3.69 -27.23 0.55
N THR A 133 -2.47 -26.69 0.48
CA THR A 133 -1.38 -27.21 -0.39
C THR A 133 -0.13 -27.64 0.39
N ASP A 134 -0.01 -27.25 1.65
CA ASP A 134 1.10 -27.50 2.57
C ASP A 134 0.91 -28.76 3.42
N LYS A 135 -0.30 -29.32 3.45
CA LYS A 135 -0.63 -30.57 4.14
C LYS A 135 -0.62 -31.75 3.19
N ARG A 136 -0.33 -32.92 3.75
CA ARG A 136 -0.25 -34.20 3.03
C ARG A 136 -1.20 -35.19 3.66
N VAL A 137 -1.96 -35.88 2.83
CA VAL A 137 -2.91 -36.91 3.24
C VAL A 137 -2.21 -38.23 3.29
N THR A 138 -2.35 -38.89 4.43
CA THR A 138 -1.94 -40.27 4.63
C THR A 138 -3.12 -41.05 5.15
N TYR A 139 -3.40 -42.18 4.51
CA TYR A 139 -4.49 -43.06 4.88
C TYR A 139 -4.04 -44.50 4.73
N TYR A 140 -3.92 -45.14 5.89
CA TYR A 140 -3.73 -46.58 6.02
C TYR A 140 -4.96 -47.16 6.67
N SER A 141 -5.43 -48.25 6.08
CA SER A 141 -6.48 -49.03 6.69
C SER A 141 -5.87 -49.89 7.79
N ASN A 142 -6.25 -49.66 9.05
CA ASN A 142 -5.55 -50.22 10.21
C ASN A 142 -6.03 -51.62 10.64
N LYS A 143 -6.64 -52.44 9.77
CA LYS A 143 -7.18 -53.76 10.18
C LYS A 143 -7.05 -54.81 9.08
N GLN A 144 -7.02 -56.08 9.50
CA GLN A 144 -7.05 -57.30 8.68
C GLN A 144 -8.22 -57.39 7.66
N ASP A 145 -9.09 -56.38 7.59
CA ASP A 145 -10.17 -56.13 6.63
C ASP A 145 -9.73 -55.36 5.36
N ASP A 146 -8.43 -55.10 5.16
CA ASP A 146 -7.82 -54.38 4.01
C ASP A 146 -8.15 -54.92 2.60
N LEU A 147 -8.87 -56.03 2.52
CA LEU A 147 -9.27 -56.67 1.26
C LEU A 147 -10.77 -56.50 0.95
N LYS A 148 -11.56 -55.86 1.83
CA LYS A 148 -13.01 -55.71 1.64
C LYS A 148 -13.41 -54.27 1.30
N PRO A 149 -14.37 -54.07 0.39
CA PRO A 149 -14.94 -52.76 0.16
C PRO A 149 -15.49 -52.14 1.45
N ARG A 150 -15.30 -50.82 1.62
CA ARG A 150 -15.77 -50.06 2.79
C ARG A 150 -16.73 -48.94 2.39
N TYR A 151 -17.52 -48.47 3.35
CA TYR A 151 -18.40 -47.33 3.13
C TYR A 151 -17.60 -46.07 2.79
N ALA A 152 -17.99 -45.42 1.68
CA ALA A 152 -17.25 -44.32 1.09
C ALA A 152 -17.05 -43.15 2.05
N LEU A 153 -18.10 -42.79 2.80
CA LEU A 153 -18.04 -41.68 3.75
C LEU A 153 -17.17 -41.99 4.98
N ASN A 154 -17.17 -43.25 5.44
CA ASN A 154 -16.30 -43.66 6.56
C ASN A 154 -14.82 -43.54 6.15
N VAL A 155 -14.49 -43.97 4.94
CA VAL A 155 -13.13 -43.82 4.40
C VAL A 155 -12.72 -42.35 4.32
N LEU A 156 -13.60 -41.43 3.89
CA LEU A 156 -13.29 -39.99 3.89
C LEU A 156 -13.02 -39.45 5.29
N VAL A 157 -13.87 -39.80 6.26
CA VAL A 157 -13.70 -39.34 7.65
C VAL A 157 -12.42 -39.90 8.25
N GLU A 158 -12.10 -41.17 7.99
CA GLU A 158 -10.83 -41.79 8.40
C GLU A 158 -9.63 -41.08 7.75
N MET A 159 -9.69 -40.79 6.45
CA MET A 159 -8.64 -40.04 5.73
C MET A 159 -8.40 -38.65 6.36
N ALA A 160 -9.47 -37.91 6.64
CA ALA A 160 -9.41 -36.59 7.25
C ALA A 160 -8.80 -36.65 8.65
N ASN A 161 -9.29 -37.56 9.49
CA ASN A 161 -8.81 -37.72 10.87
C ASN A 161 -7.34 -38.21 10.94
N GLN A 162 -6.93 -39.17 10.11
CA GLN A 162 -5.54 -39.65 10.07
C GLN A 162 -4.55 -38.59 9.58
N SER A 163 -5.04 -37.60 8.82
CA SER A 163 -4.21 -36.55 8.22
C SER A 163 -4.30 -35.21 8.96
N ASP A 164 -5.02 -35.13 10.09
CA ASP A 164 -5.31 -33.88 10.82
C ASP A 164 -5.90 -32.78 9.90
N LEU A 165 -6.84 -33.20 9.05
CA LEU A 165 -7.58 -32.35 8.11
C LEU A 165 -9.08 -32.39 8.39
N ASP A 166 -9.79 -31.42 7.84
CA ASP A 166 -11.23 -31.24 7.97
C ASP A 166 -11.95 -31.48 6.65
N LEU A 167 -13.15 -32.05 6.77
CA LEU A 167 -14.12 -32.22 5.71
C LEU A 167 -15.14 -31.10 5.76
N ASP A 168 -15.39 -30.53 4.59
CA ASP A 168 -16.50 -29.61 4.40
C ASP A 168 -17.44 -30.10 3.30
N PHE A 169 -18.74 -29.87 3.51
CA PHE A 169 -19.80 -30.26 2.60
C PHE A 169 -20.58 -29.02 2.16
N TYR A 170 -20.59 -28.80 0.84
CA TYR A 170 -21.34 -27.75 0.17
C TYR A 170 -22.42 -28.37 -0.71
N LEU A 171 -23.21 -27.52 -1.40
CA LEU A 171 -24.39 -27.87 -2.20
C LEU A 171 -24.33 -29.28 -2.84
N ASN A 172 -23.25 -29.58 -3.57
CA ASN A 172 -22.93 -30.88 -4.16
C ASN A 172 -21.41 -31.17 -4.11
N GLY A 173 -20.71 -30.58 -3.14
CA GLY A 173 -19.26 -30.50 -3.10
C GLY A 173 -18.65 -31.06 -1.82
N ILE A 174 -17.45 -31.65 -1.92
CA ILE A 174 -16.63 -32.11 -0.78
C ILE A 174 -15.30 -31.39 -0.81
N SER A 175 -14.93 -30.73 0.27
CA SER A 175 -13.56 -30.23 0.45
C SER A 175 -12.83 -30.99 1.55
N LEU A 176 -11.53 -31.20 1.36
CA LEU A 176 -10.64 -31.80 2.35
C LEU A 176 -9.46 -30.86 2.56
N GLY A 177 -9.37 -30.22 3.72
CA GLY A 177 -8.39 -29.17 4.01
C GLY A 177 -8.52 -28.68 5.45
N ARG A 178 -7.82 -27.63 5.85
CA ARG A 178 -8.04 -27.02 7.18
C ARG A 178 -9.08 -25.92 7.04
N ILE A 179 -10.31 -26.14 7.53
CA ILE A 179 -11.39 -25.16 7.36
C ILE A 179 -11.39 -24.07 8.44
N GLY A 180 -12.06 -22.95 8.19
CA GLY A 180 -12.17 -21.86 9.16
C GLY A 180 -10.90 -21.03 9.32
N ARG A 181 -11.07 -19.86 9.92
CA ARG A 181 -10.06 -18.80 10.00
C ARG A 181 -9.58 -18.63 11.44
N ASP A 182 -8.32 -18.22 11.60
CA ASP A 182 -7.86 -17.76 12.90
C ASP A 182 -8.35 -16.32 13.13
N THR A 183 -9.36 -16.15 13.98
CA THR A 183 -10.00 -14.85 14.20
C THR A 183 -9.50 -14.19 15.49
N GLN A 184 -9.75 -12.89 15.61
CA GLN A 184 -9.60 -12.14 16.86
C GLN A 184 -10.96 -11.86 17.52
N PHE A 185 -12.01 -12.60 17.13
CA PHE A 185 -13.33 -12.39 17.68
C PHE A 185 -13.38 -12.84 19.14
N LEU A 186 -13.90 -11.95 19.98
CA LEU A 186 -14.11 -12.18 21.41
C LEU A 186 -15.60 -12.35 21.67
N TYR A 187 -15.97 -13.56 22.07
CA TYR A 187 -17.29 -13.87 22.60
C TYR A 187 -17.22 -13.89 24.11
N THR A 188 -17.98 -12.99 24.74
CA THR A 188 -17.96 -12.83 26.20
C THR A 188 -19.36 -12.75 26.79
N THR A 189 -19.47 -13.09 28.09
CA THR A 189 -20.67 -12.84 28.91
C THR A 189 -21.05 -11.36 28.85
N ASN A 190 -22.36 -11.08 28.81
CA ASN A 190 -22.95 -9.74 28.65
C ASN A 190 -22.72 -9.08 27.28
N LYS A 191 -22.21 -9.81 26.28
CA LYS A 191 -22.08 -9.34 24.89
C LYS A 191 -22.72 -10.30 23.90
N ASN A 192 -22.13 -11.50 23.74
CA ASN A 192 -22.54 -12.46 22.71
C ASN A 192 -23.05 -13.79 23.29
N ILE A 193 -22.57 -14.17 24.48
CA ILE A 193 -22.89 -15.46 25.10
C ILE A 193 -24.30 -15.38 25.72
N THR A 194 -25.23 -16.21 25.23
CA THR A 194 -26.61 -16.30 25.73
C THR A 194 -26.86 -17.49 26.66
N SER A 195 -26.05 -18.54 26.52
CA SER A 195 -25.99 -19.68 27.44
C SER A 195 -24.55 -20.21 27.50
N PHE A 196 -24.21 -20.89 28.58
CA PHE A 196 -22.87 -21.43 28.79
C PHE A 196 -22.94 -22.82 29.42
N GLY A 197 -22.15 -23.74 28.89
CA GLY A 197 -21.89 -25.05 29.47
C GLY A 197 -20.46 -25.49 29.15
N GLN A 198 -19.82 -26.17 30.08
CA GLN A 198 -18.50 -26.77 29.89
C GLN A 198 -18.56 -28.23 30.29
N GLU A 199 -17.92 -29.07 29.50
CA GLU A 199 -17.82 -30.50 29.73
C GLU A 199 -16.34 -30.89 29.64
N ASP A 200 -15.80 -31.33 30.78
CA ASP A 200 -14.43 -31.80 30.90
C ASP A 200 -14.44 -33.33 30.81
N ASN A 201 -13.92 -33.88 29.72
CA ASN A 201 -13.83 -35.32 29.51
C ASN A 201 -12.47 -35.84 29.97
N TYR A 202 -12.47 -36.62 31.05
CA TYR A 202 -11.28 -37.24 31.63
C TYR A 202 -10.98 -38.65 31.08
N ASP A 203 -11.93 -39.26 30.36
CA ASP A 203 -11.81 -40.67 29.89
C ASP A 203 -10.66 -40.87 28.90
N GLU A 204 -10.20 -39.80 28.27
CA GLU A 204 -9.18 -39.81 27.22
C GLU A 204 -7.82 -39.32 27.71
N VAL A 205 -7.72 -38.94 29.00
CA VAL A 205 -6.46 -38.53 29.60
C VAL A 205 -5.51 -39.71 29.60
N ILE A 206 -4.30 -39.49 29.11
CA ILE A 206 -3.19 -40.43 29.17
C ILE A 206 -2.09 -39.78 29.99
N THR A 207 -1.62 -40.47 31.01
CA THR A 207 -0.55 -40.00 31.89
C THR A 207 0.75 -40.77 31.68
N ARG A 208 0.74 -41.84 30.86
CA ARG A 208 1.92 -42.62 30.50
C ARG A 208 1.85 -43.11 29.05
N ILE A 209 2.95 -42.92 28.34
CA ILE A 209 3.13 -43.41 26.98
C ILE A 209 4.18 -44.51 26.98
N ILE A 210 3.83 -45.64 26.36
CA ILE A 210 4.74 -46.73 26.01
C ILE A 210 5.05 -46.61 24.52
N ALA A 211 6.18 -46.00 24.18
CA ALA A 211 6.60 -45.85 22.79
C ALA A 211 7.44 -47.04 22.36
N ASN A 212 7.08 -47.64 21.23
CA ASN A 212 7.74 -48.80 20.65
C ASN A 212 8.32 -48.45 19.27
N SER A 213 9.47 -49.02 18.94
CA SER A 213 10.02 -48.99 17.58
C SER A 213 10.51 -50.37 17.22
N LYS A 214 9.98 -50.92 16.12
CA LYS A 214 10.37 -52.20 15.54
C LYS A 214 11.03 -51.97 14.21
N PHE A 215 12.34 -52.19 14.15
CA PHE A 215 13.07 -52.05 12.90
C PHE A 215 14.05 -53.20 12.71
N LYS A 216 14.38 -53.47 11.46
CA LYS A 216 15.43 -54.41 11.10
C LYS A 216 16.72 -53.62 10.90
N PRO A 217 17.85 -54.06 11.47
CA PRO A 217 19.13 -53.40 11.25
C PRO A 217 19.43 -53.38 9.74
N GLU A 218 19.67 -52.19 9.22
CA GLU A 218 19.93 -51.98 7.80
C GLU A 218 21.35 -52.45 7.49
N TYR A 219 21.44 -53.67 6.97
CA TYR A 219 22.71 -54.34 6.69
C TYR A 219 22.84 -54.59 5.19
N ASP A 220 24.01 -54.28 4.64
CA ASP A 220 24.35 -54.54 3.24
C ASP A 220 24.49 -56.06 3.00
N LYS A 221 23.35 -56.70 2.70
CA LYS A 221 23.21 -58.14 2.47
C LYS A 221 24.14 -58.64 1.36
N GLU A 222 24.47 -57.79 0.40
CA GLU A 222 25.38 -58.13 -0.68
C GLU A 222 26.83 -58.15 -0.21
N LYS A 223 27.24 -57.19 0.63
CA LYS A 223 28.59 -57.17 1.23
C LYS A 223 28.85 -58.39 2.12
N LEU A 224 27.84 -58.84 2.89
CA LEU A 224 27.94 -60.10 3.67
C LEU A 224 28.03 -61.32 2.76
N LYS A 225 27.11 -61.43 1.78
CA LYS A 225 27.10 -62.55 0.83
C LYS A 225 28.40 -62.65 0.05
N LYS A 226 28.99 -61.51 -0.33
CA LYS A 226 30.28 -61.43 -1.00
C LYS A 226 31.40 -61.94 -0.10
N LYS A 227 31.50 -61.45 1.13
CA LYS A 227 32.49 -61.93 2.12
C LYS A 227 32.35 -63.44 2.40
N GLN A 228 31.11 -63.92 2.63
CA GLN A 228 30.83 -65.34 2.86
C GLN A 228 31.18 -66.21 1.64
N LYS A 229 30.89 -65.72 0.43
CA LYS A 229 31.24 -66.40 -0.82
C LYS A 229 32.76 -66.46 -1.00
N GLU A 230 33.47 -65.37 -0.76
CA GLU A 230 34.94 -65.29 -0.82
C GLU A 230 35.61 -66.25 0.19
N GLU A 231 35.12 -66.33 1.44
CA GLU A 231 35.63 -67.25 2.46
C GLU A 231 35.44 -68.73 2.09
N VAL A 232 34.26 -69.09 1.55
CA VAL A 232 33.96 -70.45 1.09
C VAL A 232 34.76 -70.80 -0.16
N GLU A 233 34.93 -69.83 -1.07
CA GLU A 233 35.66 -70.00 -2.33
C GLU A 233 37.17 -70.12 -2.09
N ALA A 234 37.73 -69.38 -1.13
CA ALA A 234 39.12 -69.49 -0.68
C ALA A 234 39.44 -70.88 -0.08
N LEU A 235 38.51 -71.46 0.69
CA LEU A 235 38.67 -72.84 1.20
C LEU A 235 38.54 -73.89 0.08
N LYS A 236 37.64 -73.67 -0.89
CA LYS A 236 37.51 -74.54 -2.08
C LYS A 236 38.73 -74.47 -3.01
N THR A 237 39.35 -73.30 -3.17
CA THR A 237 40.60 -73.16 -3.96
C THR A 237 41.76 -73.86 -3.26
N LYS A 238 41.92 -73.71 -1.93
CA LYS A 238 42.88 -74.51 -1.15
C LYS A 238 42.65 -76.02 -1.32
N GLN A 239 41.39 -76.47 -1.38
CA GLN A 239 41.03 -77.86 -1.66
C GLN A 239 41.43 -78.29 -3.08
N ALA A 240 41.19 -77.46 -4.09
CA ALA A 240 41.55 -77.75 -5.48
C ALA A 240 43.08 -77.83 -5.67
N GLU A 241 43.83 -76.94 -5.04
CA GLU A 241 45.30 -76.93 -5.07
C GLU A 241 45.91 -78.15 -4.36
N PHE A 242 45.35 -78.55 -3.21
CA PHE A 242 45.77 -79.77 -2.52
C PHE A 242 45.48 -81.03 -3.34
N ASN A 243 44.29 -81.12 -3.94
CA ASN A 243 43.91 -82.25 -4.80
C ASN A 243 44.79 -82.33 -6.06
N LYS A 244 45.16 -81.17 -6.63
CA LYS A 244 46.10 -81.09 -7.75
C LYS A 244 47.49 -81.59 -7.35
N ARG A 245 48.03 -81.14 -6.20
CA ARG A 245 49.30 -81.65 -5.63
C ARG A 245 49.27 -83.16 -5.42
N LEU A 246 48.19 -83.70 -4.87
CA LEU A 246 48.04 -85.14 -4.64
C LEU A 246 47.98 -85.94 -5.96
N ALA A 247 47.35 -85.38 -7.00
CA ALA A 247 47.30 -85.98 -8.33
C ALA A 247 48.67 -85.94 -9.03
N ASP A 248 49.41 -84.84 -8.90
CA ASP A 248 50.75 -84.68 -9.43
C ASP A 248 51.75 -85.64 -8.75
N GLU A 249 51.62 -85.85 -7.44
CA GLU A 249 52.42 -86.83 -6.69
C GLU A 249 52.13 -88.27 -7.14
N LYS A 250 50.86 -88.61 -7.42
CA LYS A 250 50.48 -89.90 -7.99
C LYS A 250 51.04 -90.10 -9.39
N ARG A 251 51.10 -89.03 -10.19
CA ARG A 251 51.68 -89.05 -11.54
C ARG A 251 53.20 -89.27 -11.49
N GLN A 252 53.91 -88.58 -10.59
CA GLN A 252 55.35 -88.80 -10.38
C GLN A 252 55.66 -90.24 -9.91
N LYS A 253 54.89 -90.76 -8.95
CA LYS A 253 55.06 -92.15 -8.46
C LYS A 253 54.75 -93.20 -9.54
N ARG A 254 53.85 -92.91 -10.49
CA ARG A 254 53.63 -93.78 -11.67
C ARG A 254 54.83 -93.76 -12.64
N ILE A 255 55.38 -92.59 -12.92
CA ILE A 255 56.57 -92.43 -13.77
C ILE A 255 57.78 -93.16 -13.16
N GLU A 256 58.02 -93.02 -11.85
CA GLU A 256 59.08 -93.78 -11.15
C GLU A 256 58.89 -95.29 -11.23
N LYS A 257 57.64 -95.76 -11.13
CA LYS A 257 57.32 -97.19 -11.23
C LYS A 257 57.58 -97.72 -12.65
N GLU A 258 57.22 -96.98 -13.69
CA GLU A 258 57.49 -97.34 -15.08
C GLU A 258 59.00 -97.35 -15.39
N ILE A 259 59.77 -96.40 -14.86
CA ILE A 259 61.24 -96.37 -15.00
C ILE A 259 61.87 -97.61 -14.34
N LYS A 260 61.45 -97.96 -13.11
CA LYS A 260 61.95 -99.17 -12.42
C LYS A 260 61.61 -100.46 -13.16
N GLU A 261 60.41 -100.57 -13.72
CA GLU A 261 59.97 -101.75 -14.46
C GLU A 261 60.73 -101.89 -15.80
N ALA A 262 61.03 -100.77 -16.46
CA ALA A 262 61.84 -100.73 -17.68
C ALA A 262 63.30 -101.15 -17.44
N ILE A 263 63.91 -100.68 -16.35
CA ILE A 263 65.26 -101.08 -15.92
C ILE A 263 65.30 -102.58 -15.60
N ARG A 264 64.31 -103.11 -14.88
CA ARG A 264 64.20 -104.53 -14.55
C ARG A 264 64.06 -105.41 -15.80
N ARG A 265 63.32 -104.97 -16.83
CA ARG A 265 63.21 -105.70 -18.12
C ARG A 265 64.53 -105.71 -18.91
N GLU A 266 65.30 -104.63 -18.85
CA GLU A 266 66.64 -104.49 -19.43
C GLU A 266 67.66 -105.44 -18.76
N GLU A 267 67.67 -105.49 -17.43
CA GLU A 267 68.54 -106.39 -16.66
C GLU A 267 68.22 -107.87 -16.90
N LEU A 268 66.93 -108.23 -16.96
CA LEU A 268 66.50 -109.60 -17.27
C LEU A 268 66.87 -110.05 -18.69
N LYS A 269 66.95 -109.14 -19.67
CA LYS A 269 67.48 -109.44 -21.01
C LYS A 269 68.99 -109.68 -20.99
N LYS A 270 69.74 -108.94 -20.17
CA LYS A 270 71.20 -109.13 -19.98
C LYS A 270 71.55 -110.44 -19.27
N ILE A 271 70.70 -110.91 -18.36
CA ILE A 271 70.87 -112.22 -17.67
C ILE A 271 70.60 -113.37 -18.65
N ARG A 272 69.49 -113.34 -19.40
CA ARG A 272 69.16 -114.38 -20.40
C ARG A 272 70.18 -114.51 -21.54
N TYR A 273 70.90 -113.44 -21.87
CA TYR A 273 71.99 -113.46 -22.86
C TYR A 273 73.30 -114.06 -22.32
N LYS A 274 73.50 -114.09 -20.98
CA LYS A 274 74.70 -114.68 -20.34
C LYS A 274 74.54 -116.17 -20.00
N GLU A 275 73.31 -116.68 -19.84
CA GLU A 275 73.05 -118.09 -19.52
C GLU A 275 73.18 -119.05 -20.73
N GLN A 276 73.02 -118.58 -21.97
CA GLN A 276 73.12 -119.44 -23.16
C GLN A 276 74.56 -119.77 -23.64
N LYS A 277 75.61 -119.22 -23.01
CA LYS A 277 77.00 -119.35 -23.52
C LYS A 277 77.99 -120.15 -22.66
N LYS A 278 77.58 -120.85 -21.59
CA LYS A 278 78.50 -121.72 -20.81
C LYS A 278 77.82 -122.97 -20.22
N ARG A 279 78.23 -124.14 -20.76
CA ARG A 279 78.23 -125.52 -20.18
C ARG A 279 76.91 -126.29 -20.25
N SER A 280 76.77 -127.47 -20.87
CA SER A 280 77.68 -128.61 -21.13
C SER A 280 78.34 -129.18 -19.86
N HIS A 281 77.75 -130.30 -19.40
CA HIS A 281 78.28 -131.40 -18.57
C HIS A 281 78.63 -131.21 -17.08
N LYS A 282 77.87 -131.96 -16.26
CA LYS A 282 78.20 -132.71 -15.02
C LYS A 282 78.64 -131.91 -13.77
N THR A 283 77.75 -131.74 -12.78
CA THR A 283 77.51 -132.67 -11.64
C THR A 283 76.48 -132.05 -10.67
N MET A 284 75.60 -132.89 -10.12
CA MET A 284 74.49 -132.53 -9.24
C MET A 284 74.96 -131.92 -7.90
N GLN A 285 74.41 -130.75 -7.56
CA GLN A 285 74.09 -130.40 -6.18
C GLN A 285 72.67 -129.84 -6.13
N VAL A 286 71.87 -130.44 -5.25
CA VAL A 286 70.46 -130.18 -5.01
C VAL A 286 70.23 -128.70 -4.73
N THR A 287 69.39 -128.04 -5.54
CA THR A 287 68.83 -126.73 -5.21
C THR A 287 67.31 -126.89 -5.20
N VAL A 288 66.72 -126.62 -4.04
CA VAL A 288 65.28 -126.69 -3.79
C VAL A 288 64.57 -125.69 -4.71
N PHE A 289 63.67 -126.18 -5.56
CA PHE A 289 62.74 -125.33 -6.29
C PHE A 289 61.66 -124.88 -5.31
N LYS A 290 61.40 -123.56 -5.22
CA LYS A 290 60.22 -123.05 -4.51
C LYS A 290 58.97 -123.72 -5.08
N SER A 291 58.09 -124.24 -4.24
CA SER A 291 56.85 -124.88 -4.66
C SER A 291 55.92 -123.88 -5.37
N SER A 292 54.96 -124.36 -6.16
CA SER A 292 53.93 -123.48 -6.77
C SER A 292 53.20 -122.64 -5.72
N GLU A 293 53.04 -123.16 -4.50
CA GLU A 293 52.49 -122.48 -3.32
C GLU A 293 53.40 -121.38 -2.77
N GLU A 294 54.72 -121.56 -2.77
CA GLU A 294 55.67 -120.54 -2.32
C GLU A 294 55.77 -119.36 -3.30
N ILE A 295 55.62 -119.61 -4.60
CA ILE A 295 55.54 -118.54 -5.62
C ILE A 295 54.17 -117.83 -5.56
N GLU A 296 53.08 -118.56 -5.33
CA GLU A 296 51.75 -117.96 -5.15
C GLU A 296 51.66 -117.12 -3.87
N ASN A 297 52.25 -117.57 -2.76
CA ASN A 297 52.28 -116.82 -1.51
C ASN A 297 53.17 -115.58 -1.61
N GLU A 298 54.31 -115.64 -2.29
CA GLU A 298 55.19 -114.47 -2.48
C GLU A 298 54.56 -113.41 -3.41
N ILE A 299 53.78 -113.85 -4.40
CA ILE A 299 52.96 -112.96 -5.25
C ILE A 299 51.76 -112.40 -4.47
N ARG A 300 51.00 -113.23 -3.72
CA ARG A 300 49.87 -112.79 -2.90
C ARG A 300 50.29 -111.83 -1.79
N GLU A 301 51.42 -112.05 -1.12
CA GLU A 301 51.97 -111.13 -0.11
C GLU A 301 52.44 -109.82 -0.74
N LYS A 302 53.06 -109.85 -1.92
CA LYS A 302 53.46 -108.63 -2.64
C LYS A 302 52.26 -107.81 -3.13
N TYR A 303 51.18 -108.46 -3.59
CA TYR A 303 49.92 -107.80 -3.94
C TYR A 303 49.17 -107.31 -2.68
N LYS A 304 49.13 -108.08 -1.58
CA LYS A 304 48.54 -107.64 -0.29
C LYS A 304 49.28 -106.45 0.31
N ALA A 305 50.61 -106.43 0.30
CA ALA A 305 51.40 -105.29 0.81
C ALA A 305 51.23 -104.04 -0.08
N GLN A 306 51.08 -104.21 -1.39
CA GLN A 306 50.80 -103.10 -2.31
C GLN A 306 49.35 -102.59 -2.15
N GLN A 307 48.40 -103.48 -1.89
CA GLN A 307 46.99 -103.15 -1.64
C GLN A 307 46.84 -102.44 -0.28
N GLN A 308 47.46 -102.94 0.80
CA GLN A 308 47.51 -102.27 2.10
C GLN A 308 48.14 -100.87 2.04
N LYS A 309 49.22 -100.68 1.27
CA LYS A 309 49.82 -99.33 1.10
C LYS A 309 48.90 -98.38 0.32
N THR A 310 48.16 -98.92 -0.66
CA THR A 310 47.19 -98.15 -1.47
C THR A 310 45.93 -97.84 -0.65
N ASP A 311 45.50 -98.76 0.21
CA ASP A 311 44.33 -98.64 1.06
C ASP A 311 44.59 -97.71 2.24
N ILE A 312 45.76 -97.75 2.89
CA ILE A 312 46.18 -96.78 3.91
C ILE A 312 46.27 -95.36 3.30
N GLN A 313 46.81 -95.20 2.09
CA GLN A 313 46.82 -93.90 1.40
C GLN A 313 45.42 -93.43 0.99
N ARG A 314 44.53 -94.33 0.57
CA ARG A 314 43.12 -94.00 0.33
C ARG A 314 42.42 -93.60 1.61
N GLN A 315 42.70 -94.26 2.72
CA GLN A 315 42.07 -94.01 4.01
C GLN A 315 42.53 -92.67 4.60
N LEU A 316 43.82 -92.35 4.56
CA LEU A 316 44.34 -91.02 4.92
C LEU A 316 43.80 -89.90 4.03
N ALA A 317 43.67 -90.13 2.72
CA ALA A 317 43.05 -89.17 1.80
C ALA A 317 41.54 -88.98 2.08
N LYS A 318 40.85 -90.04 2.49
CA LYS A 318 39.43 -90.01 2.86
C LYS A 318 39.22 -89.28 4.19
N GLU A 319 40.05 -89.55 5.19
CA GLU A 319 40.02 -88.85 6.49
C GLU A 319 40.34 -87.36 6.36
N HIS A 320 41.32 -86.98 5.51
CA HIS A 320 41.63 -85.57 5.25
C HIS A 320 40.48 -84.87 4.51
N ALA A 321 39.87 -85.54 3.53
CA ALA A 321 38.70 -85.03 2.83
C ALA A 321 37.48 -84.87 3.76
N GLU A 322 37.28 -85.80 4.70
CA GLU A 322 36.20 -85.75 5.68
C GLU A 322 36.41 -84.65 6.73
N LYS A 323 37.62 -84.47 7.25
CA LYS A 323 37.95 -83.35 8.17
C LYS A 323 37.72 -81.98 7.53
N GLN A 324 38.14 -81.79 6.29
CA GLN A 324 37.94 -80.51 5.59
C GLN A 324 36.50 -80.30 5.13
N LYS A 325 35.78 -81.37 4.77
CA LYS A 325 34.33 -81.30 4.52
C LYS A 325 33.57 -80.89 5.77
N ALA A 326 33.98 -81.37 6.94
CA ALA A 326 33.43 -80.95 8.23
C ALA A 326 33.77 -79.49 8.57
N GLU A 327 34.95 -79.00 8.20
CA GLU A 327 35.36 -77.60 8.40
C GLU A 327 34.57 -76.63 7.51
N ILE A 328 34.37 -76.96 6.23
CA ILE A 328 33.48 -76.20 5.33
C ILE A 328 32.02 -76.25 5.84
N ALA A 329 31.57 -77.39 6.38
CA ALA A 329 30.23 -77.51 6.95
C ALA A 329 30.05 -76.65 8.22
N LYS A 330 31.07 -76.59 9.11
CA LYS A 330 31.08 -75.69 10.27
C LYS A 330 31.06 -74.22 9.86
N LEU A 331 31.84 -73.83 8.85
CA LEU A 331 31.84 -72.45 8.36
C LEU A 331 30.48 -72.06 7.76
N LYS A 332 29.86 -72.97 6.98
CA LYS A 332 28.50 -72.76 6.46
C LYS A 332 27.44 -72.68 7.56
N ALA A 333 27.57 -73.47 8.63
CA ALA A 333 26.69 -73.38 9.79
C ALA A 333 26.84 -72.03 10.50
N LYS A 334 28.08 -71.54 10.68
CA LYS A 334 28.35 -70.21 11.22
C LYS A 334 27.78 -69.09 10.34
N HIS A 335 27.95 -69.18 9.02
CA HIS A 335 27.37 -68.22 8.07
C HIS A 335 25.84 -68.24 8.12
N LYS A 336 25.22 -69.41 8.35
CA LYS A 336 23.77 -69.54 8.51
C LYS A 336 23.30 -68.84 9.79
N GLU A 337 24.00 -69.05 10.90
CA GLU A 337 23.72 -68.43 12.21
C GLU A 337 23.90 -66.88 12.15
N GLU A 338 24.97 -66.38 11.53
CA GLU A 338 25.19 -64.94 11.27
C GLU A 338 24.11 -64.32 10.36
N THR A 339 23.51 -65.11 9.45
CA THR A 339 22.42 -64.64 8.57
C THR A 339 21.06 -64.68 9.27
N GLU A 340 20.87 -65.60 10.22
CA GLU A 340 19.64 -65.72 11.03
C GLU A 340 19.53 -64.59 12.06
N LEU A 341 20.62 -64.23 12.77
CA LEU A 341 20.71 -63.06 13.66
C LEU A 341 20.40 -61.70 12.96
N LEU A 342 20.55 -61.65 11.64
CA LEU A 342 20.34 -60.47 10.81
C LEU A 342 18.89 -60.30 10.33
N ASN A 343 18.04 -61.29 10.56
CA ASN A 343 16.61 -61.23 10.30
C ASN A 343 15.78 -61.04 11.59
N GLU A 344 16.43 -61.01 12.76
CA GLU A 344 15.77 -60.69 14.02
C GLU A 344 15.41 -59.20 14.07
N GLU A 345 14.16 -58.92 14.42
CA GLU A 345 13.59 -57.58 14.49
C GLU A 345 14.01 -56.94 15.83
N ILE A 346 14.69 -55.79 15.76
CA ILE A 346 15.07 -55.05 16.97
C ILE A 346 13.83 -54.27 17.43
N THR A 347 13.42 -54.52 18.67
CA THR A 347 12.33 -53.77 19.32
C THR A 347 12.93 -52.87 20.39
N LEU A 348 12.81 -51.56 20.21
CA LEU A 348 13.01 -50.57 21.27
C LEU A 348 11.67 -50.29 21.93
N SER A 349 11.66 -50.16 23.25
CA SER A 349 10.49 -49.79 24.03
C SER A 349 10.91 -48.83 25.14
N VAL A 350 10.24 -47.68 25.24
CA VAL A 350 10.47 -46.70 26.30
C VAL A 350 9.14 -46.32 26.94
N THR A 351 9.17 -46.10 28.25
CA THR A 351 8.02 -45.64 29.02
C THR A 351 8.29 -44.22 29.48
N VAL A 352 7.42 -43.29 29.12
CA VAL A 352 7.51 -41.88 29.49
C VAL A 352 6.24 -41.49 30.23
N ASP A 353 6.40 -40.87 31.39
CA ASP A 353 5.31 -40.41 32.25
C ASP A 353 5.12 -38.91 32.10
N SER A 354 3.87 -38.45 32.05
CA SER A 354 3.55 -37.03 32.07
C SER A 354 3.94 -36.42 33.44
N PRO A 355 4.42 -35.16 33.48
CA PRO A 355 4.56 -34.41 34.73
C PRO A 355 3.26 -34.33 35.56
N LEU A 356 2.10 -34.45 34.91
CA LEU A 356 0.76 -34.41 35.53
C LEU A 356 0.29 -35.78 36.04
N ILE A 357 1.11 -36.83 35.97
CA ILE A 357 0.72 -38.20 36.39
C ILE A 357 0.19 -38.28 37.83
N ASN A 358 0.63 -37.39 38.72
CA ASN A 358 0.19 -37.36 40.12
C ASN A 358 -1.08 -36.52 40.35
N GLU A 359 -1.59 -35.82 39.33
CA GLU A 359 -2.85 -35.06 39.42
C GLU A 359 -4.09 -35.94 39.18
N TYR A 360 -3.88 -37.17 38.72
CA TYR A 360 -4.93 -38.15 38.43
C TYR A 360 -4.89 -39.32 39.43
N PRO A 361 -6.04 -39.92 39.76
CA PRO A 361 -6.13 -40.99 40.74
C PRO A 361 -5.49 -42.32 40.27
N GLU A 362 -5.40 -42.53 38.96
CA GLU A 362 -4.82 -43.73 38.34
C GLU A 362 -3.87 -43.35 37.20
N VAL A 363 -2.98 -44.27 36.84
CA VAL A 363 -2.10 -44.10 35.67
C VAL A 363 -2.84 -44.59 34.43
N TYR A 364 -3.07 -43.68 33.48
CA TYR A 364 -3.71 -43.98 32.21
C TYR A 364 -2.64 -44.18 31.12
N GLU A 365 -2.60 -45.35 30.51
CA GLU A 365 -1.50 -45.79 29.63
C GLU A 365 -1.94 -45.86 28.16
N MET A 366 -1.09 -45.37 27.25
CA MET A 366 -1.24 -45.52 25.80
C MET A 366 0.04 -46.10 25.19
N SER A 367 -0.10 -46.94 24.16
CA SER A 367 1.04 -47.42 23.36
C SER A 367 1.08 -46.71 22.02
N ILE A 368 2.25 -46.16 21.66
CA ILE A 368 2.51 -45.55 20.35
C ILE A 368 3.66 -46.29 19.66
N GLU A 369 3.65 -46.34 18.33
CA GLU A 369 4.66 -47.05 17.54
C GLU A 369 5.26 -46.13 16.47
N ASN A 370 6.59 -46.04 16.43
CA ASN A 370 7.32 -45.32 15.39
C ASN A 370 8.57 -46.10 14.97
N ASN A 371 8.42 -46.84 13.87
CA ASN A 371 9.41 -47.79 13.38
C ASN A 371 10.59 -47.15 12.64
N ASP A 372 10.56 -45.83 12.42
CA ASP A 372 11.65 -45.08 11.79
C ASP A 372 12.73 -44.67 12.80
N ILE A 373 12.40 -44.66 14.10
CA ILE A 373 13.30 -44.25 15.17
C ILE A 373 14.20 -45.43 15.57
N LYS A 374 15.52 -45.26 15.42
CA LYS A 374 16.50 -46.34 15.63
C LYS A 374 17.21 -46.27 16.99
N THR A 375 16.95 -45.25 17.81
CA THR A 375 17.60 -45.05 19.10
C THR A 375 16.60 -44.83 20.24
N VAL A 376 17.00 -45.21 21.46
CA VAL A 376 16.18 -45.06 22.67
C VAL A 376 15.97 -43.58 23.02
N GLU A 377 16.99 -42.73 22.84
CA GLU A 377 16.92 -41.29 23.14
C GLU A 377 15.95 -40.54 22.22
N GLU A 378 15.99 -40.82 20.92
CA GLU A 378 15.02 -40.26 19.97
C GLU A 378 13.60 -40.76 20.25
N LEU A 379 13.44 -42.03 20.66
CA LEU A 379 12.12 -42.61 20.98
C LEU A 379 11.55 -42.03 22.28
N THR A 380 12.42 -41.73 23.25
CA THR A 380 12.06 -41.05 24.50
C THR A 380 11.63 -39.62 24.20
N THR A 381 12.41 -38.89 23.40
CA THR A 381 12.07 -37.52 22.97
C THR A 381 10.76 -37.49 22.18
N PHE A 382 10.51 -38.48 21.33
CA PHE A 382 9.25 -38.64 20.60
C PHE A 382 8.05 -38.83 21.54
N ALA A 383 8.19 -39.68 22.56
CA ALA A 383 7.14 -39.89 23.57
C ALA A 383 6.92 -38.66 24.47
N GLU A 384 8.00 -37.98 24.90
CA GLU A 384 7.92 -36.73 25.68
C GLU A 384 7.23 -35.61 24.89
N ASN A 385 7.61 -35.42 23.62
CA ASN A 385 6.99 -34.44 22.75
C ASN A 385 5.51 -34.73 22.50
N TYR A 386 5.11 -36.01 22.52
CA TYR A 386 3.72 -36.40 22.34
C TYR A 386 2.82 -35.80 23.43
N PHE A 387 3.26 -35.75 24.70
CA PHE A 387 2.55 -35.02 25.75
C PHE A 387 2.50 -33.51 25.49
N SER A 388 3.65 -32.88 25.19
CA SER A 388 3.70 -31.42 25.02
C SER A 388 2.97 -30.88 23.78
N VAL A 389 2.88 -31.68 22.71
CA VAL A 389 2.27 -31.29 21.44
C VAL A 389 0.79 -31.63 21.41
N GLN A 390 0.42 -32.86 21.82
CA GLN A 390 -0.96 -33.34 21.73
C GLN A 390 -1.79 -33.00 22.98
N ASN A 391 -1.16 -32.59 24.09
CA ASN A 391 -1.82 -32.29 25.37
C ASN A 391 -2.74 -33.43 25.88
N ILE A 392 -2.39 -34.68 25.60
CA ILE A 392 -3.19 -35.85 26.01
C ILE A 392 -3.18 -36.11 27.52
N ASP A 393 -2.31 -35.44 28.26
CA ASP A 393 -2.22 -35.51 29.73
C ASP A 393 -3.16 -34.55 30.46
N LYS A 394 -4.05 -33.88 29.70
CA LYS A 394 -5.09 -32.98 30.19
C LYS A 394 -6.46 -33.45 29.70
N PRO A 395 -7.55 -33.22 30.45
CA PRO A 395 -8.89 -33.59 30.01
C PRO A 395 -9.26 -32.84 28.73
N ASN A 396 -10.02 -33.51 27.86
CA ASN A 396 -10.60 -32.86 26.69
C ASN A 396 -11.74 -31.96 27.14
N VAL A 397 -11.47 -30.65 27.15
CA VAL A 397 -12.43 -29.62 27.55
C VAL A 397 -13.21 -29.17 26.33
N SER A 398 -14.53 -29.39 26.37
CA SER A 398 -15.46 -28.82 25.38
C SER A 398 -16.29 -27.71 26.03
N THR A 399 -16.31 -26.55 25.38
CA THR A 399 -17.09 -25.39 25.83
C THR A 399 -18.25 -25.20 24.86
N LYS A 400 -19.49 -25.24 25.37
CA LYS A 400 -20.73 -25.06 24.61
C LYS A 400 -21.34 -23.70 24.98
N ILE A 401 -21.54 -22.82 24.02
CA ILE A 401 -22.19 -21.53 24.25
C ILE A 401 -23.38 -21.34 23.33
N GLY A 402 -24.48 -20.79 23.83
CA GLY A 402 -25.45 -20.11 22.99
C GLY A 402 -24.85 -18.79 22.51
N LEU A 403 -24.99 -18.48 21.22
CA LEU A 403 -24.31 -17.35 20.61
C LEU A 403 -25.27 -16.44 19.83
N GLU A 404 -25.32 -15.18 20.26
CA GLU A 404 -25.95 -14.11 19.49
C GLU A 404 -24.87 -13.31 18.75
N VAL A 405 -24.90 -13.42 17.42
CA VAL A 405 -23.89 -12.83 16.54
C VAL A 405 -24.25 -11.37 16.26
N LEU A 406 -23.33 -10.46 16.58
CA LEU A 406 -23.43 -9.04 16.22
C LEU A 406 -22.97 -8.83 14.78
N GLN A 407 -23.42 -7.74 14.15
CA GLN A 407 -23.12 -7.43 12.76
C GLN A 407 -21.60 -7.41 12.50
N ASN A 408 -21.13 -8.30 11.60
CA ASN A 408 -19.72 -8.55 11.23
C ASN A 408 -18.87 -9.46 12.15
N GLU A 409 -19.47 -10.15 13.13
CA GLU A 409 -18.78 -11.15 13.99
C GLU A 409 -19.24 -12.59 13.73
N GLU A 410 -19.45 -12.96 12.46
CA GLU A 410 -19.96 -14.29 12.07
C GLU A 410 -18.96 -15.43 12.37
N VAL A 411 -19.41 -16.40 13.17
CA VAL A 411 -18.68 -17.64 13.45
C VAL A 411 -18.96 -18.69 12.39
N HIS A 412 -17.93 -19.39 11.94
CA HIS A 412 -18.02 -20.53 11.04
C HIS A 412 -17.41 -21.77 11.70
N LEU A 413 -17.83 -22.96 11.25
CA LEU A 413 -17.18 -24.21 11.65
C LEU A 413 -15.69 -24.17 11.32
N GLY A 414 -14.83 -24.56 12.26
CA GLY A 414 -13.38 -24.46 12.14
C GLY A 414 -12.78 -23.09 12.48
N ASP A 415 -13.56 -22.02 12.67
CA ASP A 415 -12.98 -20.73 13.11
C ASP A 415 -12.32 -20.91 14.49
N THR A 416 -11.19 -20.24 14.73
CA THR A 416 -10.58 -20.12 16.06
C THR A 416 -10.96 -18.78 16.64
N VAL A 417 -11.54 -18.78 17.85
CA VAL A 417 -12.10 -17.59 18.49
C VAL A 417 -11.70 -17.55 19.96
N ILE A 418 -11.88 -16.39 20.59
CA ILE A 418 -11.63 -16.21 22.03
C ILE A 418 -12.98 -16.26 22.75
N VAL A 419 -13.14 -17.21 23.67
CA VAL A 419 -14.32 -17.35 24.53
C VAL A 419 -13.95 -16.94 25.94
N ARG A 420 -14.63 -15.91 26.44
CA ARG A 420 -14.43 -15.39 27.79
C ARG A 420 -15.71 -15.46 28.62
N HIS A 421 -15.74 -16.31 29.63
CA HIS A 421 -16.84 -16.36 30.59
C HIS A 421 -16.42 -15.80 31.94
N ILE A 422 -16.87 -14.59 32.28
CA ILE A 422 -16.39 -13.83 33.44
C ILE A 422 -16.66 -14.56 34.76
N GLU A 423 -17.86 -15.13 34.94
CA GLU A 423 -18.25 -15.74 36.22
C GLU A 423 -17.65 -17.13 36.47
N GLN A 424 -17.20 -17.80 35.41
CA GLN A 424 -16.62 -19.15 35.47
C GLN A 424 -15.09 -19.13 35.32
N ASP A 425 -14.49 -17.94 35.25
CA ASP A 425 -13.05 -17.70 35.06
C ASP A 425 -12.46 -18.40 33.83
N ILE A 426 -13.18 -18.36 32.71
CA ILE A 426 -12.76 -18.99 31.45
C ILE A 426 -12.30 -17.90 30.50
N ASP A 427 -11.08 -18.03 30.00
CA ASP A 427 -10.49 -17.18 28.97
C ASP A 427 -9.68 -18.07 28.02
N VAL A 428 -10.38 -18.73 27.09
CA VAL A 428 -9.81 -19.77 26.24
C VAL A 428 -9.90 -19.39 24.76
N ARG A 429 -8.83 -19.68 24.03
CA ARG A 429 -8.77 -19.50 22.58
C ARG A 429 -8.88 -20.86 21.91
N ASN A 430 -10.08 -21.21 21.46
CA ASN A 430 -10.39 -22.55 20.97
C ASN A 430 -11.05 -22.51 19.59
N ARG A 431 -10.92 -23.63 18.87
CA ARG A 431 -11.48 -23.86 17.55
C ARG A 431 -12.94 -24.33 17.66
N VAL A 432 -13.80 -23.87 16.77
CA VAL A 432 -15.20 -24.30 16.64
C VAL A 432 -15.25 -25.70 16.03
N ILE A 433 -15.78 -26.68 16.78
CA ILE A 433 -15.83 -28.08 16.37
C ILE A 433 -17.25 -28.58 16.07
N ALA A 434 -18.28 -27.91 16.57
CA ALA A 434 -19.67 -28.20 16.24
C ALA A 434 -20.55 -26.95 16.37
N THR A 435 -21.61 -26.89 15.58
CA THR A 435 -22.61 -25.81 15.60
C THR A 435 -24.02 -26.37 15.54
N LYS A 436 -24.93 -25.75 16.29
CA LYS A 436 -26.38 -25.91 16.18
C LYS A 436 -27.00 -24.57 15.82
N TYR A 437 -27.52 -24.46 14.61
CA TYR A 437 -28.05 -23.21 14.07
C TYR A 437 -29.53 -23.35 13.74
N SER A 438 -30.37 -22.40 14.18
CA SER A 438 -31.78 -22.36 13.77
C SER A 438 -31.92 -21.52 12.49
N PRO A 439 -32.18 -22.13 11.32
CA PRO A 439 -32.39 -21.37 10.09
C PRO A 439 -33.63 -20.47 10.09
N MET A 440 -34.65 -20.73 10.91
CA MET A 440 -35.83 -19.87 11.04
C MET A 440 -35.55 -18.66 11.91
N ASP A 441 -34.95 -18.86 13.09
CA ASP A 441 -34.61 -17.77 14.01
C ASP A 441 -33.35 -17.00 13.58
N LYS A 442 -32.57 -17.55 12.64
CA LYS A 442 -31.29 -17.03 12.17
C LYS A 442 -30.27 -16.81 13.29
N LYS A 443 -30.21 -17.72 14.26
CA LYS A 443 -29.30 -17.64 15.41
C LYS A 443 -28.64 -18.97 15.71
N TYR A 444 -27.46 -18.92 16.32
CA TYR A 444 -26.81 -20.11 16.86
C TYR A 444 -27.46 -20.46 18.21
N LEU A 445 -28.05 -21.64 18.27
CA LEU A 445 -28.57 -22.21 19.50
C LEU A 445 -27.42 -22.70 20.40
N GLU A 446 -26.37 -23.26 19.77
CA GLU A 446 -25.18 -23.77 20.44
C GLU A 446 -23.97 -23.72 19.50
N VAL A 447 -22.82 -23.29 20.00
CA VAL A 447 -21.51 -23.38 19.35
C VAL A 447 -20.58 -24.07 20.31
N THR A 448 -19.95 -25.16 19.86
CA THR A 448 -19.04 -25.96 20.67
C THR A 448 -17.60 -25.69 20.26
N PHE A 449 -16.75 -25.40 21.23
CA PHE A 449 -15.31 -25.15 21.07
C PHE A 449 -14.49 -26.18 21.82
N GLY A 450 -13.27 -26.45 21.35
CA GLY A 450 -12.28 -27.26 22.05
C GLY A 450 -11.81 -28.46 21.25
N SER A 451 -11.44 -29.54 21.94
CA SER A 451 -11.07 -30.82 21.33
C SER A 451 -12.30 -31.73 21.19
N LYS A 452 -12.33 -32.52 20.11
CA LYS A 452 -13.42 -33.47 19.85
C LYS A 452 -13.29 -34.65 20.82
N THR A 453 -14.25 -34.82 21.73
CA THR A 453 -14.33 -36.03 22.57
C THR A 453 -14.55 -37.27 21.70
N SER A 454 -13.75 -38.34 21.80
CA SER A 454 -13.94 -39.58 21.01
C SER A 454 -15.26 -40.32 21.31
N SER A 455 -15.99 -39.88 22.34
CA SER A 455 -17.37 -40.28 22.63
C SER A 455 -18.32 -40.05 21.43
N TYR A 456 -18.09 -39.00 20.61
CA TYR A 456 -18.95 -38.67 19.47
C TYR A 456 -18.76 -39.62 18.25
N THR A 457 -17.57 -40.20 18.07
CA THR A 457 -17.30 -41.20 17.01
C THR A 457 -17.76 -42.61 17.41
N SER A 458 -17.80 -42.91 18.71
CA SER A 458 -18.26 -44.19 19.25
C SER A 458 -19.80 -44.29 19.36
N GLN A 459 -20.52 -43.19 19.55
CA GLN A 459 -21.99 -43.20 19.46
C GLN A 459 -22.52 -43.42 18.03
N ASN A 460 -21.80 -42.96 17.00
CA ASN A 460 -22.22 -43.12 15.60
C ASN A 460 -21.93 -44.49 14.98
N SER A 461 -20.93 -45.23 15.50
CA SER A 461 -20.64 -46.59 15.05
C SER A 461 -21.66 -47.62 15.52
N SER A 462 -22.45 -47.31 16.56
CA SER A 462 -23.46 -48.20 17.14
C SER A 462 -24.83 -48.13 16.46
N ILE A 463 -25.12 -47.08 15.69
CA ILE A 463 -26.44 -46.84 15.07
C ILE A 463 -26.58 -47.49 13.67
N SER A 464 -25.50 -48.02 13.11
CA SER A 464 -25.47 -48.44 11.69
C SER A 464 -25.87 -49.90 11.40
N ASN A 465 -25.85 -50.79 12.39
CA ASN A 465 -25.89 -52.24 12.10
C ASN A 465 -27.21 -52.99 12.35
N SER A 466 -28.17 -52.50 13.13
CA SER A 466 -29.35 -53.33 13.50
C SER A 466 -30.62 -53.06 12.67
N ASN A 467 -30.80 -51.87 12.10
CA ASN A 467 -32.03 -51.53 11.37
C ASN A 467 -31.91 -51.69 9.83
N THR A 468 -30.69 -51.90 9.32
CA THR A 468 -30.42 -51.91 7.87
C THR A 468 -30.80 -53.24 7.21
N GLU A 469 -30.72 -54.38 7.90
CA GLU A 469 -31.01 -55.70 7.33
C GLU A 469 -32.50 -56.01 7.12
N LYS A 470 -33.40 -55.35 7.87
CA LYS A 470 -34.86 -55.55 7.75
C LYS A 470 -35.45 -54.73 6.60
N VAL A 471 -34.90 -53.54 6.35
CA VAL A 471 -35.33 -52.62 5.28
C VAL A 471 -34.86 -53.09 3.89
N ILE A 472 -33.73 -53.80 3.80
CA ILE A 472 -33.18 -54.32 2.54
C ILE A 472 -34.09 -55.36 1.87
N ARG A 473 -34.84 -56.16 2.65
CA ARG A 473 -35.70 -57.22 2.09
C ARG A 473 -37.02 -56.70 1.50
N ASP A 474 -37.57 -55.61 2.03
CA ASP A 474 -38.84 -55.02 1.53
C ASP A 474 -38.62 -54.14 0.27
N TYR A 475 -37.44 -53.51 0.12
CA TYR A 475 -37.15 -52.62 -1.02
C TYR A 475 -36.88 -53.37 -2.34
N GLN A 476 -36.39 -54.61 -2.30
CA GLN A 476 -36.12 -55.40 -3.51
C GLN A 476 -37.38 -55.80 -4.26
N SER A 477 -38.52 -55.94 -3.57
CA SER A 477 -39.80 -56.40 -4.17
C SER A 477 -40.61 -55.29 -4.86
N GLN A 478 -40.36 -54.00 -4.56
CA GLN A 478 -41.15 -52.89 -5.09
C GLN A 478 -40.53 -52.19 -6.31
N LEU A 479 -39.22 -52.35 -6.53
CA LEU A 479 -38.46 -51.70 -7.61
C LEU A 479 -38.75 -52.28 -9.01
N GLU A 480 -39.06 -53.58 -9.11
CA GLU A 480 -39.33 -54.23 -10.41
C GLU A 480 -40.65 -53.78 -11.05
N GLN A 481 -41.60 -53.27 -10.26
CA GLN A 481 -42.91 -52.86 -10.76
C GLN A 481 -42.97 -51.38 -11.20
N TYR A 482 -42.03 -50.55 -10.73
CA TYR A 482 -42.01 -49.09 -10.97
C TYR A 482 -41.27 -48.68 -12.26
N LEU A 483 -40.39 -49.55 -12.76
CA LEU A 483 -39.51 -49.25 -13.89
C LEU A 483 -40.26 -49.20 -15.24
N ASP A 484 -41.32 -50.00 -15.38
CA ASP A 484 -42.11 -50.11 -16.62
C ASP A 484 -43.08 -48.92 -16.83
N PHE A 485 -43.50 -48.26 -15.74
CA PHE A 485 -44.40 -47.11 -15.77
C PHE A 485 -43.69 -45.80 -16.15
N ARG A 486 -42.46 -45.57 -15.67
CA ARG A 486 -41.72 -44.30 -15.90
C ARG A 486 -41.30 -44.08 -17.35
N LEU A 487 -40.92 -45.14 -18.07
CA LEU A 487 -40.37 -45.02 -19.43
C LEU A 487 -41.35 -44.42 -20.43
N ASN A 488 -42.66 -44.61 -20.22
CA ASN A 488 -43.70 -44.07 -21.09
C ASN A 488 -44.07 -42.61 -20.75
N THR A 489 -44.02 -42.22 -19.47
CA THR A 489 -44.33 -40.86 -19.01
C THR A 489 -43.22 -39.85 -19.32
N GLU A 490 -41.96 -40.28 -19.30
CA GLU A 490 -40.79 -39.42 -19.56
C GLU A 490 -40.75 -38.87 -21.01
N ARG A 491 -41.24 -39.62 -22.01
CA ARG A 491 -41.27 -39.15 -23.42
C ARG A 491 -42.27 -38.02 -23.66
N GLU A 492 -43.39 -38.00 -22.93
CA GLU A 492 -44.42 -36.96 -23.08
C GLU A 492 -44.04 -35.69 -22.27
N ASN A 493 -43.38 -35.87 -21.14
CA ASN A 493 -42.87 -34.78 -20.31
C ASN A 493 -41.71 -34.01 -20.97
N PHE A 494 -40.84 -34.67 -21.75
CA PHE A 494 -39.71 -34.00 -22.40
C PHE A 494 -40.14 -32.91 -23.40
N ASN A 495 -41.18 -33.16 -24.20
CA ASN A 495 -41.68 -32.18 -25.18
C ASN A 495 -42.34 -30.97 -24.51
N ASN A 496 -43.10 -31.19 -23.43
CA ASN A 496 -43.72 -30.10 -22.67
C ASN A 496 -42.69 -29.29 -21.86
N HIS A 497 -41.62 -29.95 -21.40
CA HIS A 497 -40.52 -29.30 -20.69
C HIS A 497 -39.70 -28.37 -21.59
N PHE A 498 -39.49 -28.74 -22.86
CA PHE A 498 -38.74 -27.90 -23.81
C PHE A 498 -39.49 -26.59 -24.16
N GLU A 499 -40.81 -26.64 -24.35
CA GLU A 499 -41.65 -25.45 -24.54
C GLU A 499 -41.72 -24.58 -23.26
N GLN A 500 -41.76 -25.19 -22.07
CA GLN A 500 -41.73 -24.45 -20.81
C GLN A 500 -40.37 -23.80 -20.53
N GLU A 501 -39.25 -24.50 -20.73
CA GLU A 501 -37.91 -23.94 -20.54
C GLU A 501 -37.65 -22.75 -21.47
N THR A 502 -38.09 -22.83 -22.73
CA THR A 502 -37.92 -21.72 -23.68
C THR A 502 -38.78 -20.50 -23.35
N GLY A 503 -39.99 -20.70 -22.81
CA GLY A 503 -40.82 -19.63 -22.25
C GLY A 503 -40.20 -19.01 -20.99
N LEU A 504 -39.73 -19.85 -20.07
CA LEU A 504 -39.16 -19.41 -18.80
C LEU A 504 -37.79 -18.74 -18.94
N ILE A 505 -37.00 -19.09 -19.97
CA ILE A 505 -35.78 -18.35 -20.33
C ILE A 505 -36.14 -16.94 -20.83
N ARG A 506 -37.18 -16.80 -21.64
CA ARG A 506 -37.67 -15.49 -22.10
C ARG A 506 -38.15 -14.64 -20.92
N ASP A 507 -38.85 -15.25 -19.96
CA ASP A 507 -39.34 -14.57 -18.77
C ASP A 507 -38.20 -14.21 -17.81
N LYS A 508 -37.23 -15.11 -17.56
CA LYS A 508 -36.01 -14.79 -16.78
C LYS A 508 -35.19 -13.67 -17.42
N ILE A 509 -35.11 -13.59 -18.74
CA ILE A 509 -34.45 -12.47 -19.43
C ILE A 509 -35.22 -11.17 -19.19
N ASN A 510 -36.55 -11.19 -19.25
CA ASN A 510 -37.38 -10.01 -18.97
C ASN A 510 -37.32 -9.60 -17.50
N GLU A 511 -37.31 -10.55 -16.56
CA GLU A 511 -37.20 -10.33 -15.12
C GLU A 511 -35.80 -9.84 -14.74
N SER A 512 -34.75 -10.38 -15.35
CA SER A 512 -33.38 -9.89 -15.22
C SER A 512 -33.23 -8.48 -15.77
N ASN A 513 -33.89 -8.17 -16.90
CA ASN A 513 -33.92 -6.81 -17.44
C ASN A 513 -34.70 -5.85 -16.52
N GLN A 514 -35.82 -6.28 -15.94
CA GLN A 514 -36.57 -5.48 -14.95
C GLN A 514 -35.80 -5.30 -13.64
N THR A 515 -35.10 -6.32 -13.17
CA THR A 515 -34.26 -6.26 -11.96
C THR A 515 -33.03 -5.41 -12.18
N SER A 516 -32.44 -5.48 -13.37
CA SER A 516 -31.35 -4.58 -13.80
C SER A 516 -31.85 -3.15 -13.92
N GLN A 517 -33.04 -2.92 -14.48
CA GLN A 517 -33.66 -1.60 -14.55
C GLN A 517 -34.02 -1.07 -13.15
N ALA A 518 -34.51 -1.92 -12.24
CA ALA A 518 -34.80 -1.54 -10.86
C ALA A 518 -33.51 -1.26 -10.08
N SER A 519 -32.45 -2.03 -10.29
CA SER A 519 -31.13 -1.80 -9.68
C SER A 519 -30.47 -0.54 -10.23
N ILE A 520 -30.61 -0.27 -11.53
CA ILE A 520 -30.21 0.99 -12.17
C ILE A 520 -31.02 2.12 -11.57
N ASN A 521 -32.35 2.00 -11.41
CA ASN A 521 -33.17 3.03 -10.78
C ASN A 521 -32.83 3.23 -9.30
N VAL A 522 -32.46 2.18 -8.56
CA VAL A 522 -32.01 2.28 -7.16
C VAL A 522 -30.64 2.94 -7.07
N LEU A 523 -29.73 2.64 -8.00
CA LEU A 523 -28.43 3.30 -8.11
C LEU A 523 -28.58 4.75 -8.57
N ASP A 524 -29.49 5.03 -9.50
CA ASP A 524 -29.79 6.36 -10.02
C ASP A 524 -30.50 7.20 -8.95
N ASN A 525 -31.38 6.59 -8.15
CA ASN A 525 -31.98 7.21 -6.97
C ASN A 525 -30.96 7.42 -5.86
N LYS A 526 -30.07 6.46 -5.56
CA LYS A 526 -28.98 6.65 -4.58
C LYS A 526 -28.00 7.72 -5.04
N PHE A 527 -27.63 7.73 -6.31
CA PHE A 527 -26.76 8.73 -6.88
C PHE A 527 -27.46 10.09 -6.89
N THR A 528 -28.76 10.14 -7.21
CA THR A 528 -29.57 11.35 -7.12
C THR A 528 -29.73 11.82 -5.68
N ASP A 529 -29.87 10.93 -4.71
CA ASP A 529 -30.00 11.25 -3.29
C ASP A 529 -28.65 11.71 -2.69
N GLU A 530 -27.55 11.05 -3.03
CA GLU A 530 -26.20 11.49 -2.67
C GLU A 530 -25.86 12.81 -3.36
N PHE A 531 -26.20 12.96 -4.65
CA PHE A 531 -26.02 14.20 -5.38
C PHE A 531 -26.90 15.32 -4.81
N ASN A 532 -28.16 15.03 -4.44
CA ASN A 532 -29.06 15.97 -3.79
C ASN A 532 -28.58 16.30 -2.37
N ASN A 533 -28.03 15.35 -1.62
CA ASN A 533 -27.43 15.60 -0.32
C ASN A 533 -26.19 16.48 -0.44
N VAL A 534 -25.29 16.20 -1.39
CA VAL A 534 -24.13 17.05 -1.68
C VAL A 534 -24.58 18.43 -2.18
N GLN A 535 -25.59 18.51 -3.05
CA GLN A 535 -26.19 19.78 -3.49
C GLN A 535 -26.84 20.51 -2.33
N ASN A 536 -27.49 19.82 -1.39
CA ASN A 536 -28.12 20.40 -0.21
C ASN A 536 -27.08 20.87 0.81
N GLU A 537 -26.01 20.12 1.02
CA GLU A 537 -24.86 20.51 1.85
C GLU A 537 -24.11 21.69 1.24
N PHE A 538 -23.92 21.69 -0.07
CA PHE A 538 -23.33 22.80 -0.81
C PHE A 538 -24.24 24.02 -0.78
N ARG A 539 -25.55 23.86 -0.99
CA ARG A 539 -26.56 24.93 -0.91
C ARG A 539 -26.67 25.46 0.51
N THR A 540 -26.59 24.61 1.53
CA THR A 540 -26.56 25.00 2.94
C THR A 540 -25.27 25.75 3.25
N SER A 541 -24.12 25.32 2.73
CA SER A 541 -22.86 26.03 2.87
C SER A 541 -22.88 27.38 2.14
N LEU A 542 -23.44 27.44 0.93
CA LEU A 542 -23.66 28.67 0.17
C LEU A 542 -24.65 29.59 0.88
N GLN A 543 -25.72 29.05 1.47
CA GLN A 543 -26.72 29.83 2.19
C GLN A 543 -26.17 30.31 3.53
N ASN A 544 -25.33 29.53 4.21
CA ASN A 544 -24.60 29.96 5.39
C ASN A 544 -23.57 31.04 5.04
N ALA A 545 -22.84 30.88 3.94
CA ALA A 545 -21.94 31.91 3.43
C ALA A 545 -22.70 33.17 3.00
N GLN A 546 -23.84 33.04 2.33
CA GLN A 546 -24.70 34.15 1.93
C GLN A 546 -25.34 34.82 3.14
N ASN A 547 -25.77 34.07 4.15
CA ASN A 547 -26.26 34.60 5.41
C ASN A 547 -25.15 35.35 6.14
N GLN A 548 -23.92 34.82 6.17
CA GLN A 548 -22.78 35.52 6.74
C GLN A 548 -22.42 36.78 5.93
N ILE A 549 -22.50 36.73 4.59
CA ILE A 549 -22.32 37.90 3.72
C ILE A 549 -23.42 38.93 3.96
N ASN A 550 -24.68 38.51 4.10
CA ASN A 550 -25.80 39.39 4.38
C ASN A 550 -25.70 40.00 5.78
N ILE A 551 -25.28 39.23 6.79
CA ILE A 551 -24.98 39.72 8.14
C ILE A 551 -23.82 40.72 8.08
N ASN A 552 -22.76 40.41 7.35
CA ASN A 552 -21.61 41.31 7.19
C ASN A 552 -22.00 42.57 6.38
N GLN A 553 -22.85 42.46 5.38
CA GLN A 553 -23.38 43.59 4.60
C GLN A 553 -24.34 44.44 5.43
N ALA A 554 -25.21 43.83 6.23
CA ALA A 554 -26.10 44.52 7.16
C ALA A 554 -25.30 45.21 8.27
N SER A 555 -24.27 44.55 8.82
CA SER A 555 -23.34 45.15 9.77
C SER A 555 -22.57 46.29 9.11
N TYR A 556 -22.03 46.11 7.90
CA TYR A 556 -21.36 47.17 7.15
C TYR A 556 -22.29 48.32 6.80
N THR A 557 -23.55 48.06 6.46
CA THR A 557 -24.55 49.10 6.16
C THR A 557 -24.95 49.84 7.42
N SER A 558 -25.16 49.13 8.53
CA SER A 558 -25.40 49.72 9.84
C SER A 558 -24.19 50.54 10.31
N ASP A 559 -22.97 50.03 10.18
CA ASP A 559 -21.74 50.75 10.48
C ASP A 559 -21.56 51.97 9.57
N LYS A 560 -21.88 51.84 8.27
CA LYS A 560 -21.87 52.96 7.32
C LYS A 560 -22.92 54.01 7.69
N GLU A 561 -24.13 53.62 8.07
CA GLU A 561 -25.18 54.55 8.53
C GLU A 561 -24.82 55.20 9.86
N VAL A 562 -24.21 54.47 10.79
CA VAL A 562 -23.69 55.01 12.06
C VAL A 562 -22.54 55.98 11.80
N VAL A 563 -21.63 55.67 10.88
CA VAL A 563 -20.55 56.56 10.46
C VAL A 563 -21.11 57.78 9.73
N GLN A 564 -22.09 57.61 8.84
CA GLN A 564 -22.75 58.71 8.12
C GLN A 564 -23.54 59.61 9.08
N SER A 565 -24.23 59.02 10.05
CA SER A 565 -24.94 59.70 11.13
C SER A 565 -23.96 60.48 12.01
N LYS A 566 -22.87 59.86 12.47
CA LYS A 566 -21.81 60.54 13.22
C LYS A 566 -21.12 61.62 12.40
N LEU A 567 -20.92 61.41 11.10
CA LEU A 567 -20.35 62.40 10.21
C LEU A 567 -21.31 63.59 10.03
N THR A 568 -22.61 63.32 9.89
CA THR A 568 -23.67 64.34 9.84
C THR A 568 -23.75 65.09 11.18
N GLU A 569 -23.66 64.38 12.31
CA GLU A 569 -23.62 64.96 13.65
C GLU A 569 -22.35 65.80 13.87
N LEU A 570 -21.21 65.37 13.35
CA LEU A 570 -19.97 66.15 13.38
C LEU A 570 -20.07 67.39 12.50
N TYR A 571 -20.68 67.29 11.31
CA TYR A 571 -20.94 68.45 10.47
C TYR A 571 -21.95 69.41 11.09
N SER A 572 -23.00 68.92 11.73
CA SER A 572 -23.95 69.77 12.46
C SER A 572 -23.30 70.39 13.70
N LYS A 573 -22.52 69.64 14.49
CA LYS A 573 -21.72 70.20 15.60
C LYS A 573 -20.65 71.18 15.14
N GLN A 574 -20.04 70.95 13.98
CA GLN A 574 -19.11 71.90 13.37
C GLN A 574 -19.84 73.17 12.94
N ASN A 575 -21.03 73.06 12.35
CA ASN A 575 -21.84 74.21 11.96
C ASN A 575 -22.42 74.94 13.18
N GLU A 576 -22.81 74.25 14.24
CA GLU A 576 -23.21 74.83 15.53
C GLU A 576 -22.03 75.51 16.20
N SER A 577 -20.86 74.88 16.21
CA SER A 577 -19.63 75.50 16.74
C SER A 577 -19.22 76.70 15.90
N LYS A 578 -19.35 76.63 14.57
CA LYS A 578 -19.11 77.76 13.68
C LYS A 578 -20.11 78.88 13.93
N LEU A 579 -21.40 78.57 14.05
CA LEU A 579 -22.45 79.54 14.37
C LEU A 579 -22.22 80.14 15.76
N TYR A 580 -21.80 79.35 16.74
CA TYR A 580 -21.45 79.80 18.07
C TYR A 580 -20.21 80.69 18.06
N ILE A 581 -19.17 80.33 17.31
CA ILE A 581 -17.96 81.16 17.12
C ILE A 581 -18.31 82.46 16.39
N ASP A 582 -19.11 82.40 15.32
CA ASP A 582 -19.56 83.58 14.57
C ASP A 582 -20.44 84.48 15.45
N THR A 583 -21.34 83.88 16.24
CA THR A 583 -22.16 84.61 17.23
C THR A 583 -21.28 85.22 18.30
N LYS A 584 -20.30 84.49 18.84
CA LYS A 584 -19.42 85.00 19.89
C LYS A 584 -18.45 86.04 19.35
N ALA A 585 -17.99 85.92 18.11
CA ALA A 585 -17.20 86.93 17.42
C ALA A 585 -18.05 88.18 17.16
N ASN A 586 -19.31 88.03 16.78
CA ASN A 586 -20.26 89.14 16.67
C ASN A 586 -20.58 89.75 18.03
N ASP A 587 -20.74 88.97 19.10
CA ASP A 587 -20.95 89.46 20.45
C ASP A 587 -19.72 90.22 20.95
N VAL A 588 -18.51 89.70 20.74
CA VAL A 588 -17.27 90.40 21.07
C VAL A 588 -17.15 91.67 20.24
N THR A 589 -17.51 91.63 18.96
CA THR A 589 -17.54 92.82 18.09
C THR A 589 -18.59 93.83 18.57
N ASN A 590 -19.76 93.37 19.02
CA ASN A 590 -20.83 94.19 19.53
C ASN A 590 -20.51 94.75 20.93
N GLU A 591 -19.88 93.98 21.81
CA GLU A 591 -19.36 94.43 23.09
C GLU A 591 -18.25 95.45 22.88
N PHE A 592 -17.35 95.21 21.92
CA PHE A 592 -16.32 96.15 21.52
C PHE A 592 -16.94 97.44 20.96
N ASN A 593 -17.91 97.34 20.05
CA ASN A 593 -18.65 98.49 19.51
C ASN A 593 -19.44 99.22 20.60
N GLN A 594 -20.06 98.50 21.54
CA GLN A 594 -20.72 99.09 22.72
C GLN A 594 -19.71 99.74 23.65
N SER A 595 -18.52 99.19 23.81
CA SER A 595 -17.45 99.81 24.60
C SER A 595 -16.93 101.09 23.92
N ILE A 596 -16.85 101.11 22.59
CA ILE A 596 -16.54 102.31 21.80
C ILE A 596 -17.67 103.33 21.93
N GLU A 597 -18.94 102.92 21.84
CA GLU A 597 -20.08 103.83 21.98
C GLU A 597 -20.26 104.31 23.43
N ARG A 598 -19.92 103.50 24.44
CA ARG A 598 -19.82 103.93 25.85
C ARG A 598 -18.66 104.91 26.02
N ALA A 599 -17.48 104.62 25.50
CA ALA A 599 -16.34 105.54 25.54
C ALA A 599 -16.66 106.86 24.81
N LYS A 600 -17.34 106.79 23.65
CA LYS A 600 -17.91 107.97 22.98
C LYS A 600 -18.90 108.69 23.86
N SER A 601 -19.82 107.98 24.53
CA SER A 601 -20.84 108.57 25.41
C SER A 601 -20.23 109.21 26.65
N GLU A 602 -19.21 108.61 27.24
CA GLU A 602 -18.45 109.14 28.37
C GLU A 602 -17.64 110.37 27.96
N VAL A 603 -16.98 110.33 26.80
CA VAL A 603 -16.33 111.51 26.20
C VAL A 603 -17.37 112.58 25.85
N LEU A 604 -18.53 112.21 25.32
CA LEU A 604 -19.62 113.14 24.97
C LEU A 604 -20.27 113.72 26.22
N GLN A 605 -20.40 112.95 27.31
CA GLN A 605 -20.88 113.43 28.61
C GLN A 605 -19.86 114.34 29.28
N ALA A 606 -18.57 114.02 29.24
CA ALA A 606 -17.51 114.91 29.71
C ALA A 606 -17.50 116.22 28.90
N THR A 607 -17.64 116.11 27.57
CA THR A 607 -17.72 117.25 26.65
C THR A 607 -19.00 118.06 26.88
N ASN A 608 -20.15 117.43 27.11
CA ASN A 608 -21.43 118.10 27.38
C ASN A 608 -21.54 118.69 28.79
N PHE A 609 -20.92 118.06 29.79
CA PHE A 609 -20.79 118.61 31.14
C PHE A 609 -19.88 119.85 31.14
N SER A 610 -18.74 119.78 30.45
CA SER A 610 -17.91 120.96 30.17
C SER A 610 -18.72 122.01 29.40
N ASN A 611 -19.35 121.67 28.27
CA ASN A 611 -20.07 122.62 27.42
C ASN A 611 -21.30 123.24 28.09
N SER A 612 -22.04 122.52 28.94
CA SER A 612 -23.18 123.09 29.69
C SER A 612 -22.74 124.03 30.81
N ALA A 613 -21.63 123.72 31.51
CA ALA A 613 -20.99 124.65 32.43
C ALA A 613 -20.49 125.92 31.71
N THR A 614 -19.96 125.80 30.49
CA THR A 614 -19.59 126.96 29.66
C THR A 614 -20.80 127.71 29.09
N LEU A 615 -21.89 127.04 28.70
CA LEU A 615 -23.09 127.68 28.13
C LEU A 615 -23.86 128.50 29.18
N GLU A 616 -23.90 128.03 30.44
CA GLU A 616 -24.51 128.76 31.56
C GLU A 616 -23.72 130.04 31.89
N GLN A 617 -22.37 129.98 31.84
CA GLN A 617 -21.49 131.15 31.97
C GLN A 617 -21.60 132.10 30.77
N ILE A 618 -21.64 131.58 29.55
CA ILE A 618 -21.76 132.35 28.31
C ILE A 618 -23.13 133.05 28.23
N ASN A 619 -24.23 132.43 28.64
CA ASN A 619 -25.56 133.05 28.65
C ASN A 619 -25.71 134.14 29.73
N GLN A 620 -24.98 134.05 30.84
CA GLN A 620 -24.89 135.12 31.86
C GLN A 620 -23.99 136.28 31.40
N ILE A 621 -22.95 136.01 30.61
CA ILE A 621 -22.03 137.00 30.04
C ILE A 621 -22.67 137.74 28.86
N ASN A 622 -23.35 137.03 27.94
CA ASN A 622 -23.98 137.62 26.76
C ASN A 622 -25.13 138.58 27.12
N ARG A 623 -25.91 138.30 28.18
CA ARG A 623 -26.93 139.23 28.71
C ARG A 623 -26.37 140.53 29.30
N LYS A 624 -25.07 140.60 29.61
CA LYS A 624 -24.37 141.82 30.08
C LYS A 624 -23.63 142.56 28.96
N VAL A 625 -23.25 141.90 27.88
CA VAL A 625 -22.39 142.45 26.81
C VAL A 625 -23.20 143.08 25.67
N ASP A 626 -24.41 142.61 25.37
CA ASP A 626 -25.25 143.13 24.27
C ASP A 626 -25.70 144.61 24.43
N ASN A 627 -25.54 145.22 25.61
CA ASN A 627 -25.89 146.61 25.89
C ASN A 627 -24.69 147.60 25.90
N MET A 628 -23.49 147.19 25.45
CA MET A 628 -22.30 148.05 25.39
C MET A 628 -21.59 147.96 24.02
N LYS A 629 -21.70 148.99 23.18
CA LYS A 629 -20.92 149.10 21.92
C LYS A 629 -19.48 149.56 22.20
N ILE A 630 -18.59 148.62 22.54
CA ILE A 630 -17.15 148.85 22.78
C ILE A 630 -16.36 148.44 21.53
N GLY A 631 -15.45 149.30 21.06
CA GLY A 631 -14.48 148.95 20.02
C GLY A 631 -13.24 148.33 20.66
N ALA A 632 -12.70 147.24 20.10
CA ALA A 632 -11.57 146.50 20.69
C ALA A 632 -10.35 146.34 19.77
N VAL A 633 -10.47 146.72 18.49
CA VAL A 633 -9.38 146.56 17.52
C VAL A 633 -8.77 147.91 17.23
N ASN A 634 -7.49 148.05 17.55
CA ASN A 634 -6.71 149.22 17.15
C ASN A 634 -6.53 149.25 15.62
N LEU A 635 -7.18 150.23 14.98
CA LEU A 635 -7.10 150.46 13.54
C LEU A 635 -5.86 151.25 13.12
N LEU A 636 -5.07 151.69 14.09
CA LEU A 636 -3.79 152.34 13.83
C LEU A 636 -2.66 151.30 13.78
N LYS A 637 -1.85 151.32 12.72
CA LYS A 637 -0.72 150.38 12.52
C LYS A 637 0.59 150.99 13.02
N GLY A 638 1.52 150.15 13.47
CA GLY A 638 2.83 150.61 13.95
C GLY A 638 2.78 151.45 15.22
N THR A 639 1.73 151.29 16.05
CA THR A 639 1.48 152.12 17.23
C THR A 639 2.25 151.70 18.48
N SER A 640 2.86 150.50 18.46
CA SER A 640 3.72 150.00 19.53
C SER A 640 5.12 150.62 19.49
N ASN A 641 5.63 150.91 18.29
CA ASN A 641 7.02 151.31 18.06
C ASN A 641 7.19 152.49 17.07
N TYR A 642 6.08 153.08 16.60
CA TYR A 642 6.04 154.24 15.68
C TYR A 642 6.76 154.02 14.35
N THR A 643 6.69 152.80 13.81
CA THR A 643 7.16 152.48 12.46
C THR A 643 6.14 152.86 11.40
N THR A 644 6.50 152.73 10.10
CA THR A 644 5.58 152.90 8.96
C THR A 644 4.24 152.21 9.26
N PRO A 645 3.09 152.92 9.18
CA PRO A 645 2.78 154.10 8.38
C PRO A 645 2.94 155.47 9.05
N PHE A 646 3.43 155.56 10.30
CA PHE A 646 3.85 156.85 10.82
C PHE A 646 5.00 157.41 9.96
N ASN A 647 5.00 158.71 9.67
CA ASN A 647 6.04 159.32 8.84
C ASN A 647 7.37 159.34 9.59
N HIS A 648 8.14 158.27 9.46
CA HIS A 648 9.37 158.06 10.19
C HIS A 648 10.40 159.17 9.92
N ASN A 649 10.45 159.72 8.71
CA ASN A 649 11.34 160.83 8.37
C ASN A 649 11.00 162.10 9.18
N LYS A 650 9.72 162.47 9.27
CA LYS A 650 9.24 163.57 10.14
C LYS A 650 9.50 163.30 11.62
N ILE A 651 9.34 162.05 12.05
CA ILE A 651 9.61 161.62 13.43
C ILE A 651 11.09 161.79 13.76
N VAL A 652 12.02 161.40 12.89
CA VAL A 652 13.46 161.53 13.13
C VAL A 652 13.93 162.99 13.00
N GLU A 653 13.31 163.78 12.12
CA GLU A 653 13.65 165.20 11.91
C GLU A 653 13.21 166.10 13.08
N PHE A 654 12.00 165.89 13.61
CA PHE A 654 11.41 166.76 14.64
C PHE A 654 11.21 166.04 15.99
N GLY A 655 11.69 164.80 16.15
CA GLY A 655 11.43 163.97 17.33
C GLY A 655 12.34 162.72 17.47
N LYS A 656 11.98 161.80 18.37
CA LYS A 656 12.60 160.47 18.54
C LYS A 656 11.67 159.50 19.30
N VAL A 657 11.84 158.20 19.12
CA VAL A 657 11.12 157.16 19.88
C VAL A 657 12.00 156.67 21.02
N ILE A 658 11.53 156.73 22.26
CA ILE A 658 12.23 156.21 23.45
C ILE A 658 11.23 155.42 24.28
N ASN A 659 11.56 154.17 24.63
CA ASN A 659 10.72 153.27 25.44
C ASN A 659 9.27 153.20 24.94
N ASP A 660 9.09 153.02 23.63
CA ASP A 660 7.77 152.95 22.98
C ASP A 660 6.90 154.21 23.16
N GLN A 661 7.54 155.37 23.37
CA GLN A 661 6.90 156.69 23.43
C GLN A 661 7.56 157.64 22.44
N LEU A 662 6.73 158.38 21.72
CA LEU A 662 7.17 159.35 20.73
C LEU A 662 7.40 160.71 21.39
N TYR A 663 8.63 161.20 21.29
CA TYR A 663 9.10 162.45 21.86
C TYR A 663 9.34 163.52 20.78
N ALA A 664 8.91 164.75 21.01
CA ALA A 664 9.19 165.89 20.14
C ALA A 664 10.48 166.63 20.56
N LEU A 665 11.31 166.99 19.59
CA LEU A 665 12.53 167.81 19.75
C LEU A 665 12.25 169.28 19.39
N GLU A 666 12.96 170.23 20.00
CA GLU A 666 12.85 171.66 19.68
C GLU A 666 13.53 171.95 18.34
N HIS A 667 12.78 172.48 17.36
CA HIS A 667 13.30 172.85 16.04
C HIS A 667 12.75 174.18 15.54
N GLU A 668 13.63 175.14 15.25
CA GLU A 668 13.31 176.52 14.89
C GLU A 668 13.28 176.65 13.35
N ASP A 669 12.11 176.90 12.74
CA ASP A 669 12.02 177.18 11.31
C ASP A 669 12.29 178.67 11.00
N SER A 670 12.67 178.97 9.76
CA SER A 670 13.00 180.32 9.28
C SER A 670 11.80 181.31 9.25
N LYS A 671 10.63 180.91 9.76
CA LYS A 671 9.43 181.74 9.93
C LYS A 671 9.00 181.89 11.39
N GLY A 672 9.82 181.43 12.35
CA GLY A 672 9.62 181.66 13.78
C GLY A 672 8.56 180.78 14.43
N TYR A 673 8.21 179.64 13.84
CA TYR A 673 7.24 178.70 14.41
C TYR A 673 7.83 177.28 14.59
N PHE A 674 7.84 176.76 15.83
CA PHE A 674 8.21 175.36 16.11
C PHE A 674 6.97 174.47 15.90
N PHE A 675 6.94 173.65 14.85
CA PHE A 675 5.83 172.72 14.58
C PHE A 675 6.34 171.26 14.50
N TRP A 676 6.08 170.46 15.55
CA TRP A 676 6.24 169.01 15.51
C TRP A 676 4.92 168.36 15.12
N GLU A 677 4.88 167.57 14.04
CA GLU A 677 3.70 166.80 13.63
C GLU A 677 4.11 165.39 13.22
N THR A 678 3.44 164.39 13.77
CA THR A 678 3.35 163.08 13.13
C THR A 678 1.92 162.85 12.68
N ASN A 679 1.72 162.07 11.64
CA ASN A 679 0.39 161.71 11.22
C ASN A 679 0.30 160.26 10.78
N GLN A 680 -0.91 159.73 10.89
CA GLN A 680 -1.24 158.43 10.37
C GLN A 680 -2.43 158.55 9.42
N PHE A 681 -2.27 157.97 8.23
CA PHE A 681 -3.36 157.81 7.30
C PHE A 681 -4.13 156.53 7.63
N VAL A 682 -5.46 156.65 7.74
CA VAL A 682 -6.34 155.52 8.00
C VAL A 682 -7.62 155.64 7.17
N LYS A 683 -8.01 154.53 6.55
CA LYS A 683 -9.29 154.40 5.85
C LYS A 683 -10.32 153.86 6.82
N LEU A 684 -11.41 154.59 7.01
CA LEU A 684 -12.49 154.33 7.95
C LEU A 684 -13.82 154.18 7.22
N GLU A 685 -14.77 153.55 7.89
CA GLU A 685 -16.14 153.42 7.40
C GLU A 685 -16.91 154.75 7.49
N PRO A 686 -17.78 155.09 6.51
CA PRO A 686 -18.63 156.27 6.59
C PRO A 686 -19.74 156.11 7.65
N ASN A 687 -20.24 157.24 8.15
CA ASN A 687 -21.31 157.43 9.14
C ASN A 687 -21.15 156.58 10.41
N THR A 688 -19.91 156.33 10.80
CA THR A 688 -19.56 155.41 11.88
C THR A 688 -18.90 156.17 13.01
N ASP A 689 -19.31 155.87 14.25
CA ASP A 689 -18.68 156.43 15.44
C ASP A 689 -17.32 155.75 15.67
N TYR A 690 -16.30 156.58 15.84
CA TYR A 690 -14.97 156.17 16.23
C TYR A 690 -14.53 156.91 17.49
N VAL A 691 -13.66 156.25 18.23
CA VAL A 691 -12.96 156.83 19.35
C VAL A 691 -11.46 156.74 19.08
N LEU A 692 -10.81 157.90 19.05
CA LEU A 692 -9.36 158.01 19.04
C LEU A 692 -8.91 158.23 20.47
N SER A 693 -7.97 157.42 20.95
CA SER A 693 -7.37 157.60 22.25
C SER A 693 -5.86 157.43 22.21
N TYR A 694 -5.16 158.18 23.03
CA TYR A 694 -3.70 158.10 23.14
C TYR A 694 -3.24 158.74 24.45
N ASP A 695 -2.10 158.30 24.94
CA ASP A 695 -1.53 158.82 26.17
C ASP A 695 -0.67 160.05 25.84
N VAL A 696 -0.85 161.13 26.61
CA VAL A 696 -0.09 162.37 26.49
C VAL A 696 0.54 162.75 27.80
N ILE A 697 1.80 163.17 27.75
CA ILE A 697 2.52 163.73 28.89
C ILE A 697 3.06 165.10 28.47
N PRO A 698 2.77 166.20 29.20
CA PRO A 698 3.29 167.51 28.84
C PRO A 698 4.76 167.62 29.27
N LYS A 699 5.62 168.27 28.47
CA LYS A 699 7.03 168.48 28.82
C LYS A 699 7.21 169.55 29.92
N PHE A 700 6.24 170.45 30.10
CA PHE A 700 6.22 171.53 31.10
C PHE A 700 4.90 171.50 31.89
N GLU A 701 4.78 172.26 33.00
CA GLU A 701 3.66 172.23 33.95
C GLU A 701 2.26 172.25 33.31
N VAL A 702 2.10 172.90 32.15
CA VAL A 702 0.87 172.87 31.35
C VAL A 702 1.23 172.91 29.87
N GLY A 703 0.79 171.92 29.08
CA GLY A 703 0.89 171.87 27.62
C GLY A 703 -0.46 171.68 26.94
N GLY A 704 -0.53 171.83 25.61
CA GLY A 704 -1.78 171.64 24.86
C GLY A 704 -1.59 170.63 23.75
N ALA A 705 -2.23 169.45 23.86
CA ALA A 705 -2.24 168.48 22.78
C ALA A 705 -3.21 168.95 21.68
N TYR A 706 -2.75 168.92 20.44
CA TYR A 706 -3.54 169.28 19.28
C TYR A 706 -3.56 168.11 18.31
N THR A 707 -4.75 167.56 18.05
CA THR A 707 -4.89 166.35 17.21
C THR A 707 -5.90 166.57 16.11
N PRO A 708 -5.63 167.49 15.18
CA PRO A 708 -6.57 167.76 14.12
C PRO A 708 -6.73 166.50 13.26
N ILE A 709 -7.98 166.19 12.94
CA ILE A 709 -8.32 165.07 12.06
C ILE A 709 -8.61 165.69 10.70
N GLU A 710 -7.65 165.59 9.78
CA GLU A 710 -7.75 166.13 8.43
C GLU A 710 -8.50 165.16 7.53
N ILE A 711 -9.36 165.72 6.68
CA ILE A 711 -9.94 164.99 5.56
C ILE A 711 -8.95 165.07 4.40
N VAL A 712 -8.48 163.91 3.95
CA VAL A 712 -7.52 163.78 2.86
C VAL A 712 -8.16 163.02 1.69
N ASN A 713 -7.57 163.12 0.50
CA ASN A 713 -8.01 162.30 -0.62
C ASN A 713 -7.63 160.81 -0.43
N GLU A 714 -8.09 159.94 -1.34
CA GLU A 714 -7.87 158.48 -1.25
C GLU A 714 -6.39 158.07 -1.21
N ASN A 715 -5.51 158.90 -1.75
CA ASN A 715 -4.06 158.67 -1.78
C ASN A 715 -3.35 159.27 -0.55
N GLY A 716 -4.10 159.80 0.42
CA GLY A 716 -3.57 160.39 1.64
C GLY A 716 -3.03 161.81 1.49
N TYR A 717 -3.27 162.54 0.40
CA TYR A 717 -2.82 163.93 0.24
C TYR A 717 -3.86 164.94 0.77
N SER A 718 -3.38 166.03 1.38
CA SER A 718 -4.21 167.13 1.91
C SER A 718 -5.04 167.83 0.81
N LEU A 719 -6.29 168.17 1.12
CA LEU A 719 -7.17 168.96 0.24
C LEU A 719 -6.72 170.45 0.19
N LYS A 720 -7.05 171.19 -0.89
CA LYS A 720 -6.76 172.64 -1.04
C LYS A 720 -8.05 173.43 -1.31
N PRO A 721 -8.50 174.33 -0.42
CA PRO A 721 -7.96 174.59 0.93
C PRO A 721 -8.13 173.38 1.87
N ARG A 722 -7.27 173.25 2.90
CA ARG A 722 -7.31 172.12 3.84
C ARG A 722 -8.65 172.06 4.58
N GLN A 723 -9.23 170.87 4.65
CA GLN A 723 -10.48 170.60 5.36
C GLN A 723 -10.22 169.61 6.49
N PHE A 724 -10.84 169.84 7.65
CA PHE A 724 -10.69 169.01 8.84
C PHE A 724 -12.05 168.52 9.29
N LEU A 725 -12.14 167.23 9.65
CA LEU A 725 -13.31 166.66 10.29
C LEU A 725 -13.47 167.26 11.69
N LEU A 726 -12.37 167.33 12.44
CA LEU A 726 -12.29 168.00 13.72
C LEU A 726 -10.98 168.79 13.80
N LYS A 727 -11.08 170.09 14.08
CA LYS A 727 -9.92 170.98 14.24
C LYS A 727 -9.85 171.53 15.65
N ASN A 728 -10.71 172.49 16.00
CA ASN A 728 -10.63 173.19 17.29
C ASN A 728 -11.01 172.30 18.49
N GLU A 729 -11.94 171.36 18.32
CA GLU A 729 -12.40 170.45 19.39
C GLU A 729 -11.36 169.38 19.78
N THR A 730 -10.32 169.22 18.97
CA THR A 730 -9.22 168.27 19.21
C THR A 730 -8.08 168.85 20.04
N ILE A 731 -8.26 170.08 20.52
CA ILE A 731 -7.32 170.74 21.41
C ILE A 731 -7.69 170.39 22.86
N LYS A 732 -6.77 169.77 23.60
CA LYS A 732 -6.93 169.49 25.03
C LYS A 732 -5.73 169.96 25.80
N GLU A 733 -5.96 170.76 26.85
CA GLU A 733 -4.93 171.17 27.79
C GLU A 733 -4.53 169.97 28.67
N VAL A 734 -3.23 169.82 28.92
CA VAL A 734 -2.60 168.68 29.57
C VAL A 734 -1.69 169.17 30.68
N LYS A 735 -1.93 168.75 31.92
CA LYS A 735 -1.16 169.15 33.10
C LYS A 735 -0.29 168.03 33.69
N ASP A 736 -0.68 166.77 33.48
CA ASP A 736 0.06 165.56 33.87
C ASP A 736 -0.19 164.44 32.82
N LYS A 737 0.45 163.28 32.95
CA LYS A 737 0.20 162.11 32.10
C LYS A 737 -1.28 161.76 32.11
N GLN A 738 -1.93 161.92 30.97
CA GLN A 738 -3.35 161.61 30.79
C GLN A 738 -3.61 160.91 29.47
N ARG A 739 -4.57 159.98 29.46
CA ARG A 739 -5.09 159.41 28.22
C ARG A 739 -6.16 160.33 27.65
N LEU A 740 -5.85 160.93 26.51
CA LEU A 740 -6.81 161.74 25.78
C LEU A 740 -7.74 160.84 24.97
N ILE A 741 -9.01 161.22 24.90
CA ILE A 741 -10.06 160.48 24.20
C ILE A 741 -10.87 161.48 23.37
N PHE A 742 -10.94 161.23 22.07
CA PHE A 742 -11.66 162.02 21.08
C PHE A 742 -12.69 161.13 20.41
N LYS A 743 -13.97 161.45 20.60
CA LYS A 743 -15.06 160.75 19.93
C LYS A 743 -15.47 161.55 18.72
N PHE A 744 -15.62 160.87 17.59
CA PHE A 744 -16.03 161.51 16.35
C PHE A 744 -16.81 160.53 15.48
N ASN A 745 -17.78 161.06 14.73
CA ASN A 745 -18.42 160.30 13.67
C ASN A 745 -17.76 160.70 12.35
N THR A 746 -17.46 159.72 11.50
CA THR A 746 -16.81 159.95 10.21
C THR A 746 -17.67 160.74 9.21
N GLY A 747 -18.99 160.81 9.42
CA GLY A 747 -19.92 161.28 8.39
C GLY A 747 -19.66 160.54 7.06
N ASN A 748 -19.84 161.18 5.90
CA ASN A 748 -19.50 160.53 4.64
C ASN A 748 -17.99 160.45 4.33
N GLN A 749 -17.11 160.85 5.26
CA GLN A 749 -15.66 160.92 5.04
C GLN A 749 -14.96 159.63 5.46
N THR A 750 -14.27 158.96 4.53
CA THR A 750 -13.67 157.65 4.78
C THR A 750 -12.15 157.67 4.85
N ASN A 751 -11.50 158.73 4.38
CA ASN A 751 -10.04 158.82 4.32
C ASN A 751 -9.59 159.95 5.23
N LEU A 752 -9.14 159.58 6.43
CA LEU A 752 -8.74 160.55 7.44
C LEU A 752 -7.26 160.45 7.72
N ARG A 753 -6.63 161.61 7.86
CA ARG A 753 -5.29 161.72 8.40
C ARG A 753 -5.39 162.30 9.80
N ILE A 754 -4.93 161.53 10.77
CA ILE A 754 -4.91 161.95 12.16
C ILE A 754 -3.53 162.50 12.44
N TYR A 755 -3.48 163.76 12.84
CA TYR A 755 -2.25 164.42 13.26
C TYR A 755 -2.11 164.33 14.76
N PHE A 756 -0.89 164.17 15.22
CA PHE A 756 -0.54 164.27 16.62
C PHE A 756 0.52 165.37 16.78
N THR A 757 0.14 166.48 17.40
CA THR A 757 0.94 167.71 17.52
C THR A 757 0.58 168.49 18.80
N SER A 758 1.13 169.69 18.98
CA SER A 758 0.86 170.59 20.12
C SER A 758 0.33 171.94 19.64
N THR A 759 -0.52 172.60 20.43
CA THR A 759 -1.08 173.92 20.09
C THR A 759 -0.12 175.09 20.24
N TRP A 760 0.95 174.94 21.04
CA TRP A 760 1.92 175.99 21.30
C TRP A 760 3.34 175.46 21.11
N PRO A 761 4.14 176.10 20.23
CA PRO A 761 5.53 175.73 19.95
C PRO A 761 6.41 175.51 21.20
N SER A 762 6.20 176.31 22.25
CA SER A 762 6.99 176.28 23.51
C SER A 762 6.51 175.25 24.55
N LYS A 763 5.45 174.47 24.26
CA LYS A 763 4.83 173.53 25.21
C LYS A 763 4.64 172.14 24.58
N LEU A 764 5.76 171.53 24.17
CA LEU A 764 5.80 170.22 23.50
C LEU A 764 5.33 169.07 24.42
N VAL A 765 4.78 167.99 23.84
CA VAL A 765 4.15 166.85 24.55
C VAL A 765 4.71 165.50 24.06
N TYR A 766 4.76 164.48 24.93
CA TYR A 766 5.03 163.08 24.57
C TYR A 766 3.75 162.39 24.16
N ILE A 767 3.82 161.47 23.19
CA ILE A 767 2.66 160.72 22.70
C ILE A 767 2.98 159.23 22.76
N ALA A 768 2.14 158.47 23.45
CA ALA A 768 2.26 157.03 23.64
C ALA A 768 0.95 156.32 23.29
N LYS A 769 1.02 155.08 22.81
CA LYS A 769 -0.15 154.18 22.68
C LYS A 769 -1.36 154.76 21.90
N PRO A 770 -1.15 155.35 20.71
CA PRO A 770 -2.28 155.81 19.92
C PRO A 770 -3.12 154.63 19.45
N GLN A 771 -4.44 154.82 19.55
CA GLN A 771 -5.41 153.80 19.20
C GLN A 771 -6.68 154.44 18.67
N LEU A 772 -7.08 154.00 17.49
CA LEU A 772 -8.34 154.37 16.88
C LEU A 772 -9.23 153.14 16.81
N GLU A 773 -10.46 153.26 17.29
CA GLU A 773 -11.36 152.13 17.42
C GLU A 773 -12.76 152.53 16.95
N LYS A 774 -13.45 151.59 16.33
CA LYS A 774 -14.85 151.74 15.97
C LYS A 774 -15.71 151.61 17.23
N GLY A 775 -16.40 152.67 17.62
CA GLY A 775 -17.24 152.71 18.81
C GLY A 775 -17.20 154.06 19.53
N THR A 776 -17.93 154.15 20.63
CA THR A 776 -18.07 155.40 21.42
C THR A 776 -17.34 155.33 22.77
N VAL A 777 -16.67 154.23 23.09
CA VAL A 777 -15.93 154.01 24.34
C VAL A 777 -14.54 153.48 24.00
N ALA A 778 -13.49 154.14 24.50
CA ALA A 778 -12.10 153.71 24.29
C ALA A 778 -11.80 152.47 25.14
N SER A 779 -11.11 151.49 24.57
CA SER A 779 -10.62 150.31 25.27
C SER A 779 -9.14 150.47 25.68
N ASP A 780 -8.61 149.49 26.43
CA ASP A 780 -7.18 149.41 26.74
C ASP A 780 -6.37 149.17 25.47
N TRP A 781 -5.13 149.67 25.45
CA TRP A 781 -4.30 149.60 24.25
C TRP A 781 -3.88 148.19 23.88
N SER A 782 -4.10 147.82 22.61
CA SER A 782 -3.57 146.61 21.95
C SER A 782 -2.83 146.96 20.65
N PRO A 783 -1.84 146.13 20.25
CA PRO A 783 -1.25 146.20 18.92
C PRO A 783 -2.27 145.76 17.85
N ASN A 784 -1.93 146.00 16.58
CA ASN A 784 -2.75 145.58 15.46
C ASN A 784 -2.68 144.05 15.26
N VAL A 785 -3.78 143.43 14.79
CA VAL A 785 -3.91 141.95 14.69
C VAL A 785 -2.87 141.33 13.74
N ASP A 786 -2.50 142.04 12.67
CA ASP A 786 -1.51 141.57 11.69
C ASP A 786 -0.12 141.32 12.32
N ASP A 787 0.18 141.93 13.48
CA ASP A 787 1.49 141.79 14.14
C ASP A 787 1.62 140.48 14.96
N LEU A 788 0.53 139.75 15.27
CA LEU A 788 0.50 138.59 16.20
C LEU A 788 0.68 137.19 15.55
N GLU A 789 0.31 137.02 14.27
CA GLU A 789 0.18 135.71 13.61
C GLU A 789 1.51 134.95 13.39
N LYS A 790 2.66 135.66 13.45
CA LYS A 790 3.99 135.09 13.15
C LYS A 790 4.56 134.14 14.22
N GLN A 791 3.99 134.02 15.42
CA GLN A 791 4.62 133.29 16.55
C GLN A 791 4.20 131.81 16.74
N ILE A 792 3.15 131.31 16.09
CA ILE A 792 2.48 130.04 16.46
C ILE A 792 3.06 128.75 15.80
N ASN A 793 3.77 128.83 14.68
CA ASN A 793 4.11 127.64 13.84
C ASN A 793 5.22 126.68 14.38
N VAL A 794 5.85 126.93 15.52
CA VAL A 794 7.03 126.15 16.00
C VAL A 794 6.67 124.91 16.85
N VAL A 795 5.46 124.82 17.40
CA VAL A 795 5.09 123.80 18.43
C VAL A 795 4.68 122.44 17.84
N ALA A 796 4.35 122.34 16.55
CA ALA A 796 3.74 121.14 15.94
C ALA A 796 4.71 119.96 15.72
N ASP A 797 6.00 120.20 15.49
CA ASP A 797 6.96 119.14 15.08
C ASP A 797 7.38 118.17 16.20
N SER A 798 7.15 118.52 17.47
CA SER A 798 7.60 117.72 18.64
C SER A 798 6.78 116.44 18.90
N ILE A 799 5.59 116.29 18.34
CA ILE A 799 4.62 115.26 18.76
C ILE A 799 4.85 113.91 18.06
N SER A 800 5.40 113.89 16.84
CA SER A 800 5.47 112.68 16.00
C SER A 800 6.50 111.62 16.42
N SER A 801 7.55 111.95 17.19
CA SER A 801 8.62 110.96 17.50
C SER A 801 8.30 110.00 18.65
N LYS A 802 7.43 110.38 19.60
CA LYS A 802 7.13 109.57 20.80
C LYS A 802 6.21 108.37 20.54
N ALA A 803 5.44 108.37 19.45
CA ALA A 803 4.49 107.29 19.16
C ALA A 803 5.17 105.98 18.66
N ILE A 804 6.38 106.07 18.09
CA ILE A 804 7.08 104.93 17.47
C ILE A 804 7.81 104.05 18.50
N GLU A 805 8.24 104.60 19.65
CA GLU A 805 8.88 103.83 20.72
C GLU A 805 7.89 102.92 21.47
N ALA A 806 6.62 103.33 21.62
CA ALA A 806 5.60 102.55 22.33
C ALA A 806 5.27 101.22 21.62
N VAL A 807 5.14 101.23 20.29
CA VAL A 807 4.78 100.04 19.48
C VAL A 807 5.88 98.96 19.51
N ARG A 808 7.16 99.34 19.67
CA ARG A 808 8.27 98.38 19.81
C ARG A 808 8.28 97.66 21.17
N GLY A 809 7.74 98.29 22.23
CA GLY A 809 7.61 97.70 23.55
C GLY A 809 6.63 96.51 23.58
N ASP A 810 5.46 96.69 22.94
CA ASP A 810 4.39 95.68 22.95
C ASP A 810 4.76 94.40 22.17
N ILE A 811 5.54 94.52 21.09
CA ILE A 811 6.00 93.37 20.29
C ILE A 811 6.99 92.48 21.06
N ASN A 812 7.83 93.07 21.92
CA ASN A 812 8.76 92.30 22.75
C ASN A 812 8.04 91.58 23.92
N TYR A 813 6.97 92.17 24.45
CA TYR A 813 6.12 91.55 25.48
C TYR A 813 5.33 90.33 24.95
N LEU A 814 4.91 90.33 23.69
CA LEU A 814 4.22 89.19 23.06
C LEU A 814 5.16 88.00 22.77
N ARG A 815 6.45 88.24 22.48
CA ARG A 815 7.44 87.16 22.25
C ARG A 815 7.85 86.40 23.51
N SER A 816 7.83 87.03 24.70
CA SER A 816 8.25 86.36 25.94
C SER A 816 7.14 85.51 26.59
N ASN A 817 5.86 85.78 26.30
CA ASN A 817 4.73 85.11 26.95
C ASN A 817 4.02 84.03 26.10
N ILE A 818 4.20 83.97 24.77
CA ILE A 818 3.42 83.08 23.88
C ILE A 818 4.27 81.99 23.17
N LEU A 819 5.60 82.08 23.15
CA LEU A 819 6.46 81.16 22.36
C LEU A 819 7.64 80.53 23.16
N THR A 820 7.41 80.10 24.40
CA THR A 820 8.30 79.13 25.07
C THR A 820 7.66 77.74 25.05
N ALA A 821 8.43 76.73 24.67
CA ALA A 821 8.02 75.38 24.28
C ALA A 821 7.27 74.52 25.33
N ASP A 822 6.82 75.09 26.45
CA ASP A 822 6.08 74.40 27.51
C ASP A 822 4.59 74.81 27.64
N SER A 823 4.10 75.91 27.04
CA SER A 823 2.71 76.38 27.28
C SER A 823 1.64 75.87 26.30
N VAL A 824 2.01 75.08 25.29
CA VAL A 824 1.02 74.37 24.43
C VAL A 824 0.59 73.02 25.01
N ASN A 825 1.25 72.50 26.07
CA ASN A 825 1.06 71.12 26.52
C ASN A 825 0.27 70.90 27.83
N ALA A 826 -0.30 71.93 28.47
CA ALA A 826 -0.94 71.72 29.79
C ALA A 826 -2.43 72.12 29.92
N ASN A 827 -2.97 73.09 29.16
CA ASN A 827 -4.30 73.64 29.48
C ASN A 827 -5.32 73.75 28.33
N MET A 828 -5.08 73.15 27.15
CA MET A 828 -6.04 73.16 26.04
C MET A 828 -6.58 71.80 25.60
N VAL A 829 -6.29 70.72 26.33
CA VAL A 829 -7.02 69.46 26.15
C VAL A 829 -7.28 68.82 27.51
N ASN A 830 -8.41 69.16 28.13
CA ASN A 830 -9.05 68.23 29.05
C ASN A 830 -9.54 67.04 28.23
N VAL A 831 -8.63 66.11 27.91
CA VAL A 831 -9.02 64.77 27.49
C VAL A 831 -9.50 64.09 28.76
N ASP A 832 -10.82 64.05 28.96
CA ASP A 832 -11.41 63.24 30.01
C ASP A 832 -10.78 61.83 30.00
N ARG A 833 -10.53 61.25 31.17
CA ARG A 833 -10.04 59.86 31.27
C ARG A 833 -10.91 58.88 30.48
N ALA A 834 -12.20 59.22 30.32
CA ALA A 834 -13.16 58.52 29.46
C ALA A 834 -12.88 58.63 27.95
N LEU A 835 -12.31 59.74 27.47
CA LEU A 835 -11.90 59.91 26.07
C LEU A 835 -10.56 59.21 25.79
N ILE A 836 -9.64 59.16 26.77
CA ILE A 836 -8.43 58.31 26.69
C ILE A 836 -8.83 56.82 26.64
N ASP A 837 -9.74 56.37 27.50
CA ASP A 837 -10.24 54.98 27.48
C ASP A 837 -11.02 54.67 26.20
N LYS A 838 -11.83 55.61 25.66
CA LYS A 838 -12.50 55.43 24.37
C LYS A 838 -11.55 55.45 23.17
N LEU A 839 -10.47 56.23 23.20
CA LEU A 839 -9.47 56.27 22.12
C LEU A 839 -8.57 55.02 22.14
N MET A 840 -8.28 54.46 23.31
CA MET A 840 -7.63 53.15 23.46
C MET A 840 -8.55 52.01 23.00
N THR A 841 -9.87 52.12 23.21
CA THR A 841 -10.84 51.09 22.81
C THR A 841 -11.24 51.18 21.31
N ASN A 842 -11.23 52.36 20.69
CA ASN A 842 -11.68 52.59 19.30
C ASN A 842 -10.55 52.73 18.26
N ASN A 843 -9.29 52.46 18.59
CA ASN A 843 -8.25 52.51 17.57
C ASN A 843 -8.32 51.22 16.73
N LEU A 844 -9.09 51.27 15.63
CA LEU A 844 -9.16 50.24 14.59
C LEU A 844 -7.76 49.75 14.16
N LEU A 845 -6.74 50.61 14.26
CA LEU A 845 -5.33 50.26 13.99
C LEU A 845 -4.68 49.42 15.10
N VAL A 846 -4.95 49.68 16.39
CA VAL A 846 -4.41 48.87 17.51
C VAL A 846 -5.18 47.56 17.64
N ASN A 847 -6.50 47.57 17.42
CA ASN A 847 -7.30 46.34 17.34
C ASN A 847 -6.99 45.54 16.07
N ASN A 848 -6.71 46.16 14.92
CA ASN A 848 -6.16 45.44 13.76
C ASN A 848 -4.72 44.99 13.97
N LEU A 849 -3.85 45.73 14.66
CA LEU A 849 -2.48 45.28 14.93
C LEU A 849 -2.46 44.15 15.96
N THR A 850 -3.31 44.21 16.98
CA THR A 850 -3.45 43.15 17.98
C THR A 850 -4.22 41.97 17.40
N SER A 851 -5.25 42.18 16.58
CA SER A 851 -5.94 41.10 15.86
C SER A 851 -5.09 40.52 14.75
N ASN A 852 -4.29 41.31 14.01
CA ASN A 852 -3.31 40.79 13.04
C ASN A 852 -2.15 40.13 13.76
N TYR A 853 -1.71 40.59 14.91
CA TYR A 853 -0.70 39.90 15.72
C TYR A 853 -1.24 38.58 16.28
N THR A 854 -2.47 38.57 16.80
CA THR A 854 -3.15 37.37 17.31
C THR A 854 -3.57 36.43 16.17
N LEU A 855 -3.93 36.95 15.00
CA LEU A 855 -4.18 36.20 13.78
C LEU A 855 -2.85 35.69 13.21
N THR A 856 -1.76 36.44 13.27
CA THR A 856 -0.42 36.01 12.84
C THR A 856 0.14 34.95 13.79
N GLU A 857 -0.09 35.07 15.09
CA GLU A 857 0.26 34.05 16.09
C GLU A 857 -0.66 32.83 16.00
N LYS A 858 -1.98 32.99 15.79
CA LYS A 858 -2.90 31.87 15.49
C LYS A 858 -2.66 31.26 14.11
N MET A 859 -2.23 32.03 13.10
CA MET A 859 -1.85 31.54 11.78
C MET A 859 -0.48 30.86 11.86
N LYS A 860 0.47 31.36 12.65
CA LYS A 860 1.71 30.64 12.96
C LYS A 860 1.42 29.38 13.75
N SER A 861 0.52 29.39 14.74
CA SER A 861 0.15 28.21 15.52
C SER A 861 -0.64 27.20 14.68
N LYS A 862 -1.60 27.63 13.86
CA LYS A 862 -2.36 26.75 12.94
C LYS A 862 -1.55 26.31 11.73
N ALA A 863 -0.63 27.14 11.22
CA ALA A 863 0.33 26.72 10.20
C ALA A 863 1.38 25.79 10.80
N LEU A 864 1.82 25.98 12.04
CA LEU A 864 2.65 25.02 12.77
C LEU A 864 1.88 23.75 13.10
N GLU A 865 0.61 23.78 13.50
CA GLU A 865 -0.23 22.59 13.69
C GLU A 865 -0.52 21.88 12.37
N SER A 866 -0.74 22.62 11.28
CA SER A 866 -0.87 22.09 9.92
C SER A 866 0.44 21.49 9.43
N VAL A 867 1.57 22.13 9.71
CA VAL A 867 2.92 21.62 9.41
C VAL A 867 3.29 20.48 10.35
N TYR A 868 2.85 20.43 11.61
CA TYR A 868 3.04 19.30 12.53
C TYR A 868 2.13 18.12 12.15
N GLY A 869 0.89 18.39 11.74
CA GLY A 869 -0.04 17.40 11.19
C GLY A 869 0.43 16.87 9.84
N ASN A 870 0.97 17.73 8.97
CA ASN A 870 1.64 17.32 7.73
C ASN A 870 3.01 16.70 7.98
N ILE A 871 3.75 17.04 9.03
CA ILE A 871 4.99 16.36 9.42
C ILE A 871 4.66 14.98 9.97
N SER A 872 3.54 14.80 10.67
CA SER A 872 3.07 13.47 11.06
C SER A 872 2.70 12.64 9.80
N ASN A 873 1.96 13.22 8.85
CA ASN A 873 1.66 12.58 7.56
C ASN A 873 2.90 12.39 6.66
N LEU A 874 3.85 13.32 6.65
CA LEU A 874 5.10 13.27 5.88
C LEU A 874 6.08 12.33 6.54
N ARG A 875 6.17 12.23 7.86
CA ARG A 875 7.02 11.26 8.59
C ARG A 875 6.53 9.84 8.34
N THR A 876 5.22 9.66 8.20
CA THR A 876 4.62 8.38 7.76
C THR A 876 4.91 8.08 6.28
N ARG A 877 5.06 9.11 5.42
CA ARG A 877 5.42 8.96 3.99
C ARG A 877 6.95 8.90 3.72
N LEU A 878 7.79 9.56 4.53
CA LEU A 878 9.25 9.63 4.38
C LEU A 878 9.94 8.40 4.99
N ILE A 879 9.38 7.83 6.06
CA ILE A 879 9.79 6.53 6.59
C ILE A 879 9.07 5.43 5.80
N THR A 880 9.24 5.46 4.49
CA THR A 880 8.98 4.31 3.61
C THR A 880 10.23 3.45 3.57
N ALA A 881 10.07 2.14 3.31
CA ALA A 881 11.15 1.16 3.37
C ALA A 881 12.41 1.63 2.60
N ASN A 882 13.58 1.53 3.24
CA ASN A 882 14.93 1.91 2.75
C ASN A 882 15.37 3.40 2.88
N SER A 883 14.65 4.24 3.63
CA SER A 883 15.05 5.65 3.86
C SER A 883 16.11 5.86 4.96
N ILE A 884 16.30 4.89 5.85
CA ILE A 884 17.30 4.93 6.92
C ILE A 884 18.34 3.83 6.70
N THR A 885 19.61 4.19 6.55
CA THR A 885 20.73 3.25 6.42
C THR A 885 21.13 2.70 7.80
N SER A 886 21.67 1.48 7.85
CA SER A 886 22.00 0.78 9.12
C SER A 886 22.86 1.59 10.08
N ASN A 887 23.75 2.45 9.55
CA ASN A 887 24.70 3.23 10.35
C ASN A 887 24.05 4.47 11.01
N ALA A 888 22.84 4.85 10.61
CA ALA A 888 22.08 5.95 11.19
C ALA A 888 21.16 5.52 12.35
N ILE A 889 21.07 4.20 12.63
CA ILE A 889 20.28 3.65 13.74
C ILE A 889 21.24 3.23 14.84
N ASN A 890 21.21 3.95 15.96
CA ASN A 890 21.97 3.57 17.14
C ASN A 890 21.18 2.50 17.90
N VAL A 891 21.46 1.23 17.57
CA VAL A 891 20.74 0.08 18.14
C VAL A 891 21.29 -0.24 19.52
N ASP A 892 20.49 -0.04 20.56
CA ASP A 892 20.77 -0.54 21.90
C ASP A 892 20.12 -1.90 22.14
N TYR A 893 20.59 -2.61 23.18
CA TYR A 893 20.09 -3.93 23.53
C TYR A 893 18.58 -3.92 23.84
N GLY A 894 18.05 -2.80 24.33
CA GLY A 894 16.63 -2.63 24.64
C GLY A 894 15.74 -2.57 23.39
N LEU A 895 16.21 -1.92 22.33
CA LEU A 895 15.52 -1.85 21.03
C LEU A 895 15.54 -3.21 20.33
N VAL A 896 16.66 -3.93 20.38
CA VAL A 896 16.73 -5.31 19.87
C VAL A 896 15.70 -6.16 20.60
N ASN A 897 15.72 -6.18 21.93
CA ASN A 897 14.81 -7.01 22.71
C ASN A 897 13.33 -6.69 22.43
N LYS A 898 12.97 -5.41 22.24
CA LYS A 898 11.60 -5.05 21.85
C LYS A 898 11.22 -5.47 20.43
N LEU A 899 12.17 -5.54 19.50
CA LEU A 899 11.92 -5.99 18.12
C LEU A 899 11.81 -7.52 18.01
N ILE A 900 12.66 -8.28 18.73
CA ILE A 900 12.58 -9.75 18.77
C ILE A 900 11.49 -10.28 19.72
N ASN A 901 11.04 -9.51 20.72
CA ASN A 901 9.90 -9.89 21.55
C ASN A 901 8.54 -9.49 20.91
N ASN A 902 8.56 -8.82 19.75
CA ASN A 902 7.34 -8.56 19.00
C ASN A 902 7.07 -9.74 18.06
N GLU A 903 6.18 -10.61 18.51
CA GLU A 903 5.78 -11.84 17.83
C GLU A 903 5.38 -11.61 16.37
N SER A 904 4.71 -10.48 16.05
CA SER A 904 4.32 -10.13 14.68
C SER A 904 5.52 -9.79 13.78
N PHE A 905 6.53 -9.09 14.32
CA PHE A 905 7.76 -8.76 13.58
C PHE A 905 8.62 -10.00 13.32
N VAL A 906 8.76 -10.87 14.34
CA VAL A 906 9.44 -12.16 14.21
C VAL A 906 8.69 -13.06 13.24
N ASN A 907 7.36 -13.18 13.36
CA ASN A 907 6.54 -13.97 12.43
C ASN A 907 6.65 -13.45 11.00
N THR A 908 6.79 -12.14 10.78
CA THR A 908 7.03 -11.57 9.44
C THR A 908 8.42 -11.93 8.90
N LEU A 909 9.46 -11.89 9.74
CA LEU A 909 10.82 -12.28 9.36
C LEU A 909 10.92 -13.78 9.07
N THR A 910 10.30 -14.59 9.91
CA THR A 910 10.19 -16.05 9.79
C THR A 910 9.33 -16.44 8.60
N ALA A 911 8.21 -15.75 8.34
CA ALA A 911 7.38 -15.96 7.16
C ALA A 911 8.10 -15.57 5.86
N LYS A 912 8.93 -14.50 5.87
CA LYS A 912 9.80 -14.18 4.73
C LYS A 912 10.89 -15.22 4.52
N SER A 913 11.50 -15.73 5.60
CA SER A 913 12.45 -16.85 5.52
C SER A 913 11.79 -18.13 5.01
N ALA A 914 10.57 -18.42 5.46
CA ALA A 914 9.76 -19.54 5.01
C ALA A 914 9.32 -19.38 3.56
N PHE A 915 8.95 -18.17 3.11
CA PHE A 915 8.63 -17.87 1.71
C PHE A 915 9.84 -18.01 0.78
N ILE A 916 11.02 -17.56 1.21
CA ILE A 916 12.27 -17.73 0.43
C ILE A 916 12.65 -19.21 0.36
N ASN A 917 12.48 -19.96 1.45
CA ASN A 917 12.70 -21.40 1.46
C ASN A 917 11.63 -22.16 0.65
N ALA A 918 10.38 -21.69 0.66
CA ALA A 918 9.30 -22.23 -0.15
C ALA A 918 9.57 -22.02 -1.64
N ILE A 919 10.06 -20.84 -2.07
CA ILE A 919 10.50 -20.59 -3.46
C ILE A 919 11.64 -21.51 -3.89
N LYS A 920 12.57 -21.87 -2.99
CA LYS A 920 13.62 -22.86 -3.28
C LYS A 920 13.10 -24.29 -3.39
N ALA A 921 11.90 -24.58 -2.89
CA ALA A 921 11.31 -25.91 -2.80
C ALA A 921 10.04 -26.09 -3.68
N ILE A 922 9.77 -25.21 -4.64
CA ILE A 922 8.54 -25.27 -5.45
C ILE A 922 8.60 -26.42 -6.46
N ASP A 923 7.64 -27.34 -6.34
CA ASP A 923 7.15 -28.18 -7.44
C ASP A 923 6.54 -27.28 -8.54
N ILE A 924 7.03 -27.40 -9.77
CA ILE A 924 6.53 -26.59 -10.91
C ILE A 924 5.30 -27.27 -11.51
N ASP A 925 4.11 -26.74 -11.25
CA ASP A 925 2.88 -27.05 -12.02
C ASP A 925 2.69 -26.02 -13.13
N ALA A 926 3.03 -26.39 -14.36
CA ALA A 926 2.92 -25.52 -15.52
C ALA A 926 2.31 -26.28 -16.71
N SER A 927 1.26 -25.71 -17.30
CA SER A 927 0.64 -26.24 -18.52
C SER A 927 1.58 -26.21 -19.73
N ARG A 928 2.60 -25.33 -19.72
CA ARG A 928 3.63 -25.26 -20.75
C ARG A 928 4.93 -24.68 -20.22
N ILE A 929 6.04 -25.42 -20.35
CA ILE A 929 7.40 -24.93 -20.10
C ILE A 929 8.05 -24.66 -21.47
N THR A 930 8.28 -23.39 -21.81
CA THR A 930 8.69 -22.98 -23.17
C THR A 930 10.21 -22.85 -23.34
N SER A 931 10.98 -22.87 -22.25
CA SER A 931 12.45 -22.74 -22.28
C SER A 931 13.05 -23.26 -20.98
N GLY A 932 14.32 -23.67 -21.02
CA GLY A 932 15.09 -24.07 -19.83
C GLY A 932 15.61 -25.51 -19.85
N VAL A 933 16.12 -25.96 -18.71
CA VAL A 933 16.70 -27.29 -18.51
C VAL A 933 16.08 -27.94 -17.28
N LEU A 934 15.42 -29.10 -17.44
CA LEU A 934 15.00 -29.94 -16.32
C LEU A 934 16.13 -30.92 -16.00
N ARG A 935 16.56 -31.00 -14.74
CA ARG A 935 17.68 -31.85 -14.34
C ARG A 935 17.31 -32.67 -13.10
N SER A 936 17.67 -33.95 -13.08
CA SER A 936 17.54 -34.76 -11.87
C SER A 936 18.46 -34.23 -10.77
N THR A 937 18.10 -34.46 -9.51
CA THR A 937 18.93 -34.09 -8.34
C THR A 937 20.30 -34.75 -8.34
N SER A 938 20.40 -35.97 -8.86
CA SER A 938 21.67 -36.67 -9.08
C SER A 938 22.52 -36.07 -10.21
N GLY A 939 21.94 -35.19 -11.02
CA GLY A 939 22.56 -34.65 -12.23
C GLY A 939 22.66 -35.62 -13.40
N SER A 940 22.19 -36.86 -13.24
CA SER A 940 22.31 -37.97 -14.20
C SER A 940 21.26 -37.96 -15.32
N MET A 941 20.23 -37.12 -15.24
CA MET A 941 19.28 -36.87 -16.34
C MET A 941 19.14 -35.37 -16.58
N ARG A 942 19.14 -34.97 -17.86
CA ARG A 942 19.01 -33.57 -18.30
C ARG A 942 18.08 -33.50 -19.51
N TRP A 943 16.98 -32.77 -19.40
CA TRP A 943 16.13 -32.40 -20.53
C TRP A 943 16.33 -30.93 -20.88
N ASN A 944 16.97 -30.66 -22.01
CA ASN A 944 17.17 -29.32 -22.54
C ASN A 944 16.06 -28.98 -23.56
N LEU A 945 15.11 -28.15 -23.14
CA LEU A 945 13.94 -27.75 -23.94
C LEU A 945 14.33 -26.77 -25.07
N ASN A 946 15.47 -26.08 -24.95
CA ASN A 946 15.96 -25.16 -25.98
C ASN A 946 16.67 -25.88 -27.13
N ALA A 947 17.26 -27.04 -26.84
CA ALA A 947 18.03 -27.83 -27.81
C ALA A 947 17.29 -29.10 -28.27
N ASN A 948 16.05 -29.32 -27.80
CA ASN A 948 15.28 -30.55 -28.01
C ASN A 948 16.08 -31.82 -27.66
N SER A 949 16.88 -31.77 -26.58
CA SER A 949 17.75 -32.89 -26.16
C SER A 949 17.31 -33.47 -24.83
N LEU A 950 17.24 -34.80 -24.74
CA LEU A 950 17.04 -35.55 -23.51
C LEU A 950 18.26 -36.44 -23.29
N ASP A 951 19.12 -36.03 -22.36
CA ASP A 951 20.42 -36.66 -22.09
C ASP A 951 20.39 -37.45 -20.78
N TYR A 952 21.00 -38.63 -20.80
CA TYR A 952 21.25 -39.45 -19.63
C TYR A 952 22.76 -39.62 -19.44
N PHE A 953 23.26 -39.29 -18.25
CA PHE A 953 24.65 -39.43 -17.84
C PHE A 953 24.82 -40.61 -16.89
N ASP A 954 26.03 -41.18 -16.84
CA ASP A 954 26.39 -42.27 -15.92
C ASP A 954 26.66 -41.69 -14.51
N GLY A 955 26.19 -42.38 -13.46
CA GLY A 955 26.49 -42.03 -12.06
C GLY A 955 25.34 -41.43 -11.23
N ALA A 956 24.37 -42.25 -10.83
CA ALA A 956 23.46 -41.95 -9.73
C ALA A 956 23.77 -42.86 -8.52
N GLU A 957 24.14 -42.29 -7.37
CA GLU A 957 24.46 -43.03 -6.13
C GLU A 957 23.25 -43.68 -5.43
N THR A 958 22.04 -43.69 -6.02
CA THR A 958 20.83 -44.10 -5.28
C THR A 958 20.13 -45.36 -5.77
N ASN A 959 20.72 -46.19 -6.63
CA ASN A 959 20.31 -47.59 -6.79
C ASN A 959 21.44 -48.44 -7.38
N TYR A 960 21.47 -49.70 -6.98
CA TYR A 960 22.56 -50.69 -6.97
C TYR A 960 23.54 -50.81 -8.19
N TYR A 961 23.39 -50.06 -9.29
CA TYR A 961 24.31 -50.10 -10.44
C TYR A 961 24.55 -48.76 -11.19
N GLY A 962 24.14 -47.58 -10.68
CA GLY A 962 24.58 -46.28 -11.23
C GLY A 962 24.05 -45.86 -12.62
N HIS A 963 23.17 -46.65 -13.24
CA HIS A 963 22.66 -46.41 -14.60
C HIS A 963 21.37 -45.56 -14.63
N SER A 964 21.31 -44.64 -15.59
CA SER A 964 20.09 -43.94 -15.98
C SER A 964 19.17 -44.84 -16.82
N ARG A 965 17.87 -44.93 -16.48
CA ARG A 965 16.89 -45.79 -17.16
C ARG A 965 15.58 -45.05 -17.46
N ILE A 966 14.92 -45.43 -18.56
CA ILE A 966 13.50 -45.13 -18.80
C ILE A 966 12.71 -46.36 -18.34
N LEU A 967 11.85 -46.19 -17.32
CA LEU A 967 11.01 -47.27 -16.78
C LEU A 967 9.56 -47.13 -17.26
N PHE A 968 9.03 -48.19 -17.84
CA PHE A 968 7.62 -48.31 -18.21
C PHE A 968 6.90 -49.23 -17.21
N HIS A 969 5.86 -48.73 -16.54
CA HIS A 969 5.13 -49.49 -15.50
C HIS A 969 3.91 -50.28 -16.02
N THR A 970 3.59 -50.13 -17.30
CA THR A 970 2.46 -50.79 -17.97
C THR A 970 2.91 -51.45 -19.29
N THR A 971 2.08 -52.31 -19.86
CA THR A 971 2.30 -52.86 -21.20
C THR A 971 1.80 -51.91 -22.28
N ASN A 972 2.24 -52.09 -23.53
CA ASN A 972 1.87 -51.30 -24.70
C ASN A 972 2.45 -49.87 -24.70
N ASN A 973 3.62 -49.71 -24.09
CA ASN A 973 4.40 -48.47 -24.21
C ASN A 973 5.25 -48.53 -25.48
N ALA A 974 5.23 -47.47 -26.29
CA ALA A 974 5.98 -47.41 -27.54
C ALA A 974 6.72 -46.09 -27.72
N ILE A 975 7.93 -46.18 -28.29
CA ILE A 975 8.58 -45.07 -28.99
C ILE A 975 8.05 -45.13 -30.42
N TYR A 976 7.35 -44.09 -30.87
CA TYR A 976 6.53 -44.14 -32.07
C TYR A 976 6.77 -42.92 -32.96
N GLN A 977 6.86 -43.14 -34.27
CA GLN A 977 6.85 -42.11 -35.29
C GLN A 977 5.82 -42.48 -36.35
N SER A 978 4.83 -41.62 -36.57
CA SER A 978 3.94 -41.70 -37.73
C SER A 978 4.45 -40.79 -38.85
N ASN A 979 4.39 -41.28 -40.10
CA ASN A 979 4.60 -40.46 -41.28
C ASN A 979 3.82 -41.05 -42.46
N ASN A 980 3.12 -40.20 -43.23
CA ASN A 980 2.37 -40.59 -44.44
C ASN A 980 1.46 -41.83 -44.28
N GLY A 981 0.75 -41.94 -43.15
CA GLY A 981 -0.18 -43.06 -42.90
C GLY A 981 0.48 -44.39 -42.51
N THR A 982 1.80 -44.40 -42.35
CA THR A 982 2.59 -45.53 -41.83
C THR A 982 3.21 -45.15 -40.49
N CYS A 983 3.71 -46.14 -39.76
CA CYS A 983 4.47 -45.87 -38.53
C CYS A 983 5.73 -46.70 -38.40
N ALA A 984 6.71 -46.16 -37.67
CA ALA A 984 7.87 -46.86 -37.15
C ALA A 984 7.78 -46.86 -35.63
N PHE A 985 8.05 -47.99 -35.00
CA PHE A 985 7.94 -48.09 -33.55
C PHE A 985 8.90 -49.08 -32.92
N LEU A 986 9.19 -48.82 -31.65
CA LEU A 986 9.72 -49.78 -30.69
C LEU A 986 8.68 -49.92 -29.58
N THR A 987 8.09 -51.10 -29.43
CA THR A 987 7.04 -51.37 -28.43
C THR A 987 7.50 -52.39 -27.41
N PHE A 988 7.19 -52.10 -26.14
CA PHE A 988 7.34 -53.02 -25.03
C PHE A 988 5.97 -53.65 -24.74
N SER A 989 5.87 -54.95 -24.98
CA SER A 989 4.62 -55.71 -24.81
C SER A 989 4.89 -57.02 -24.06
N ARG A 990 3.96 -57.95 -24.13
CA ARG A 990 4.09 -59.30 -23.60
C ARG A 990 4.20 -60.30 -24.74
N THR A 991 4.97 -61.36 -24.52
CA THR A 991 4.90 -62.53 -25.40
C THR A 991 3.47 -63.08 -25.35
N THR A 992 2.88 -63.28 -26.53
CA THR A 992 1.48 -63.67 -26.71
C THR A 992 1.12 -64.86 -25.83
N GLY A 993 0.07 -64.74 -25.03
CA GLY A 993 -0.38 -65.79 -24.11
C GLY A 993 0.38 -65.86 -22.77
N THR A 994 1.33 -64.97 -22.50
CA THR A 994 2.13 -64.97 -21.25
C THR A 994 2.14 -63.61 -20.55
N GLN A 995 2.70 -63.56 -19.34
CA GLN A 995 2.95 -62.31 -18.60
C GLN A 995 4.36 -61.75 -18.79
N TYR A 996 5.18 -62.42 -19.60
CA TYR A 996 6.58 -62.10 -19.74
C TYR A 996 6.83 -61.03 -20.81
N PRO A 997 7.84 -60.16 -20.62
CA PRO A 997 8.09 -59.05 -21.53
C PRO A 997 8.61 -59.55 -22.88
N SER A 998 8.12 -58.91 -23.94
CA SER A 998 8.65 -59.00 -25.30
C SER A 998 8.90 -57.59 -25.84
N ILE A 999 9.83 -57.47 -26.77
CA ILE A 999 10.07 -56.23 -27.50
C ILE A 999 9.83 -56.46 -28.98
N ALA A 1000 9.18 -55.50 -29.65
CA ALA A 1000 9.11 -55.49 -31.10
C ALA A 1000 9.63 -54.15 -31.62
N ILE A 1001 10.45 -54.22 -32.67
CA ILE A 1001 10.99 -53.06 -33.38
C ILE A 1001 10.73 -53.22 -34.86
N GLY A 1002 10.11 -52.24 -35.49
CA GLY A 1002 9.80 -52.33 -36.89
C GLY A 1002 8.92 -51.20 -37.40
N THR A 1003 8.36 -51.41 -38.57
CA THR A 1003 7.44 -50.49 -39.22
C THR A 1003 6.11 -51.17 -39.49
N SER A 1004 5.02 -50.40 -39.53
CA SER A 1004 3.73 -50.87 -39.99
C SER A 1004 3.27 -50.08 -41.21
N GLY A 1005 2.66 -50.78 -42.17
CA GLY A 1005 2.01 -50.19 -43.34
C GLY A 1005 0.74 -49.38 -43.03
N ASN A 1006 0.33 -49.33 -41.76
CA ASN A 1006 -0.73 -48.48 -41.24
C ASN A 1006 -0.22 -47.71 -39.99
N LEU A 1007 -1.09 -46.92 -39.35
CA LEU A 1007 -0.74 -46.17 -38.13
C LEU A 1007 -0.78 -47.03 -36.85
N ASP A 1008 -0.97 -48.34 -36.97
CA ASP A 1008 -1.09 -49.25 -35.84
C ASP A 1008 0.29 -49.75 -35.37
N ALA A 1009 0.59 -49.51 -34.09
CA ALA A 1009 1.85 -49.88 -33.44
C ALA A 1009 1.80 -51.30 -32.85
N ASP A 1010 1.14 -52.22 -33.55
CA ASP A 1010 0.96 -53.61 -33.13
C ASP A 1010 1.75 -54.57 -34.05
N SER A 1011 2.74 -55.22 -33.44
CA SER A 1011 3.59 -56.23 -34.07
C SER A 1011 2.88 -57.52 -34.48
N ASN A 1012 1.61 -57.71 -34.08
CA ASN A 1012 0.82 -58.89 -34.41
C ASN A 1012 -0.06 -58.67 -35.66
N THR A 1013 0.01 -57.51 -36.30
CA THR A 1013 -0.76 -57.21 -37.51
C THR A 1013 -0.06 -57.71 -38.77
N GLY A 1014 -0.83 -58.02 -39.82
CA GLY A 1014 -0.28 -58.38 -41.13
C GLY A 1014 0.41 -57.22 -41.87
N SER A 1015 0.36 -56.00 -41.32
CA SER A 1015 1.02 -54.82 -41.87
C SER A 1015 2.39 -54.55 -41.24
N PHE A 1016 2.75 -55.29 -40.18
CA PHE A 1016 4.03 -55.15 -39.49
C PHE A 1016 5.18 -55.81 -40.27
N SER A 1017 6.32 -55.13 -40.28
CA SER A 1017 7.60 -55.63 -40.78
C SER A 1017 8.70 -55.24 -39.80
N GLY A 1018 9.41 -56.20 -39.22
CA GLY A 1018 10.39 -55.94 -38.17
C GLY A 1018 10.89 -57.18 -37.44
N ILE A 1019 11.45 -56.95 -36.24
CA ILE A 1019 12.02 -57.97 -35.38
C ILE A 1019 11.24 -58.00 -34.06
N LYS A 1020 10.88 -59.19 -33.58
CA LYS A 1020 10.28 -59.41 -32.27
C LYS A 1020 11.17 -60.34 -31.45
N CYS A 1021 11.52 -59.93 -30.25
CA CYS A 1021 12.30 -60.75 -29.33
C CYS A 1021 11.44 -61.15 -28.13
N HIS A 1022 11.40 -62.45 -27.87
CA HIS A 1022 10.68 -63.04 -26.74
C HIS A 1022 11.66 -63.49 -25.68
N THR A 1023 11.23 -63.47 -24.42
CA THR A 1023 12.08 -63.98 -23.34
C THR A 1023 11.99 -65.50 -23.25
N ALA A 1024 13.11 -66.14 -22.89
CA ALA A 1024 13.22 -67.60 -22.72
C ALA A 1024 12.20 -68.21 -21.76
N LYS A 1025 11.66 -67.43 -20.81
CA LYS A 1025 10.63 -67.93 -19.89
C LYS A 1025 9.24 -68.06 -20.52
N ALA A 1026 9.04 -67.49 -21.71
CA ALA A 1026 7.73 -67.38 -22.34
C ALA A 1026 7.42 -68.51 -23.33
N THR A 1027 8.40 -69.35 -23.67
CA THR A 1027 8.25 -70.51 -24.57
C THR A 1027 8.09 -71.79 -23.76
N ASP A 1028 7.28 -72.73 -24.24
CA ASP A 1028 6.99 -74.00 -23.55
C ASP A 1028 8.25 -74.87 -23.33
N ASP A 1029 9.32 -74.63 -24.09
CA ASP A 1029 10.60 -75.32 -24.05
C ASP A 1029 11.72 -74.53 -23.32
N GLY A 1030 11.44 -73.30 -22.87
CA GLY A 1030 12.40 -72.46 -22.16
C GLY A 1030 13.46 -71.81 -23.07
N LEU A 1031 13.24 -71.76 -24.38
CA LEU A 1031 14.18 -71.19 -25.35
C LEU A 1031 13.93 -69.71 -25.64
N SER A 1032 14.99 -68.91 -25.78
CA SER A 1032 14.90 -67.54 -26.31
C SER A 1032 14.51 -67.58 -27.79
N GLU A 1033 13.48 -66.82 -28.18
CA GLU A 1033 12.95 -66.78 -29.55
C GLU A 1033 13.06 -65.36 -30.14
N VAL A 1034 13.40 -65.29 -31.42
CA VAL A 1034 13.43 -64.04 -32.20
C VAL A 1034 12.71 -64.26 -33.52
N ASP A 1035 11.62 -63.53 -33.75
CA ASP A 1035 10.94 -63.48 -35.03
C ASP A 1035 11.54 -62.39 -35.90
N ILE A 1036 11.82 -62.71 -37.17
CA ILE A 1036 12.09 -61.72 -38.21
C ILE A 1036 10.90 -61.78 -39.18
N ILE A 1037 10.05 -60.76 -39.14
CA ILE A 1037 8.78 -60.72 -39.86
C ILE A 1037 8.95 -59.72 -41.01
N ALA A 1038 9.03 -60.22 -42.24
CA ALA A 1038 8.98 -59.42 -43.47
C ALA A 1038 8.74 -60.32 -44.69
N ASP A 1039 8.24 -59.72 -45.75
CA ASP A 1039 8.11 -60.37 -47.06
C ASP A 1039 9.47 -60.67 -47.69
N ASN A 1040 10.45 -59.77 -47.50
CA ASN A 1040 11.79 -59.89 -48.07
C ASN A 1040 12.84 -59.43 -47.05
N ILE A 1041 13.71 -60.35 -46.62
CA ILE A 1041 14.72 -60.12 -45.58
C ILE A 1041 16.09 -60.10 -46.24
N LYS A 1042 16.83 -59.00 -46.07
CA LYS A 1042 18.17 -58.84 -46.66
C LYS A 1042 19.25 -58.88 -45.58
N PHE A 1043 20.22 -59.76 -45.78
CA PHE A 1043 21.47 -59.85 -45.04
C PHE A 1043 22.56 -59.23 -45.91
N ASP A 1044 22.63 -57.91 -45.90
CA ASP A 1044 23.58 -57.15 -46.72
C ASP A 1044 24.84 -56.77 -45.93
N SER A 1045 25.97 -56.72 -46.64
CA SER A 1045 27.21 -56.13 -46.13
C SER A 1045 27.25 -54.64 -46.51
N HIS A 1046 27.95 -53.80 -45.72
CA HIS A 1046 28.22 -52.38 -46.02
C HIS A 1046 27.02 -51.52 -46.48
N GLY A 1047 25.82 -51.76 -45.94
CA GLY A 1047 24.63 -50.94 -46.25
C GLY A 1047 24.01 -51.21 -47.63
N GLY A 1048 24.27 -52.38 -48.23
CA GLY A 1048 23.71 -52.75 -49.53
C GLY A 1048 24.52 -52.23 -50.72
N ASP A 1049 25.81 -51.95 -50.52
CA ASP A 1049 26.72 -51.65 -51.63
C ASP A 1049 26.74 -52.83 -52.61
N VAL A 1050 26.49 -52.54 -53.88
CA VAL A 1050 26.39 -53.53 -54.96
C VAL A 1050 27.65 -54.39 -55.12
N ASN A 1051 28.80 -53.92 -54.64
CA ASN A 1051 30.10 -54.60 -54.72
C ASN A 1051 30.44 -55.38 -53.44
N THR A 1052 29.51 -55.45 -52.49
CA THR A 1052 29.67 -56.24 -51.28
C THR A 1052 28.64 -57.36 -51.32
N GLY A 1053 29.09 -58.61 -51.19
CA GLY A 1053 28.19 -59.76 -51.20
C GLY A 1053 27.11 -59.66 -50.10
N GLY A 1054 26.02 -60.42 -50.25
CA GLY A 1054 24.93 -60.48 -49.29
C GLY A 1054 23.97 -61.61 -49.59
N TRP A 1055 23.00 -61.86 -48.70
CA TRP A 1055 21.97 -62.88 -48.90
C TRP A 1055 20.57 -62.28 -48.79
N THR A 1056 19.63 -62.78 -49.57
CA THR A 1056 18.21 -62.44 -49.45
C THR A 1056 17.41 -63.69 -49.14
N LEU A 1057 16.57 -63.60 -48.10
CA LEU A 1057 15.50 -64.53 -47.80
C LEU A 1057 14.16 -63.92 -48.21
N GLU A 1058 13.60 -64.42 -49.30
CA GLU A 1058 12.33 -64.00 -49.87
C GLU A 1058 11.22 -64.93 -49.36
N ASN A 1059 10.41 -64.41 -48.43
CA ASN A 1059 9.28 -65.12 -47.80
C ASN A 1059 7.99 -65.00 -48.61
N TYR A 1060 7.84 -63.89 -49.36
CA TYR A 1060 6.66 -63.61 -50.18
C TYR A 1060 7.04 -62.92 -51.49
N ARG A 1061 6.53 -63.45 -52.62
CA ARG A 1061 6.70 -62.90 -53.97
C ARG A 1061 5.35 -62.50 -54.55
N LYS A 1062 5.15 -61.21 -54.84
CA LYS A 1062 3.91 -60.69 -55.43
C LYS A 1062 3.88 -60.97 -56.93
N GLY A 1063 2.90 -61.76 -57.40
CA GLY A 1063 2.60 -61.94 -58.83
C GLY A 1063 3.40 -63.03 -59.58
N GLY A 1064 3.93 -64.05 -58.90
CA GLY A 1064 4.64 -65.19 -59.53
C GLY A 1064 4.46 -66.50 -58.75
N SER A 1065 5.17 -67.57 -59.16
CA SER A 1065 5.13 -68.88 -58.49
C SER A 1065 5.29 -68.74 -56.97
N ARG A 1066 4.54 -69.53 -56.18
CA ARG A 1066 4.53 -69.54 -54.70
C ARG A 1066 5.85 -70.09 -54.12
N VAL A 1067 6.97 -69.53 -54.54
CA VAL A 1067 8.31 -69.97 -54.19
C VAL A 1067 8.86 -69.03 -53.12
N ARG A 1068 9.36 -69.62 -52.03
CA ARG A 1068 10.23 -68.94 -51.07
C ARG A 1068 11.67 -69.22 -51.47
N ALA A 1069 12.54 -68.22 -51.40
CA ALA A 1069 13.89 -68.34 -51.91
C ALA A 1069 14.92 -67.82 -50.91
N PHE A 1070 16.09 -68.46 -50.84
CA PHE A 1070 17.26 -67.96 -50.14
C PHE A 1070 18.43 -67.95 -51.11
N TYR A 1071 18.95 -66.77 -51.44
CA TYR A 1071 19.94 -66.61 -52.50
C TYR A 1071 20.92 -65.46 -52.22
N GLY A 1072 22.12 -65.53 -52.81
CA GLY A 1072 23.09 -64.45 -52.75
C GLY A 1072 22.74 -63.28 -53.67
N ASN A 1073 23.04 -62.05 -53.24
CA ASN A 1073 22.60 -60.81 -53.89
C ASN A 1073 23.51 -60.32 -55.04
N ASN A 1074 24.72 -60.87 -55.18
CA ASN A 1074 25.69 -60.48 -56.22
C ASN A 1074 26.34 -61.71 -56.88
N THR A 1075 26.14 -61.91 -58.17
CA THR A 1075 26.56 -63.11 -58.92
C THR A 1075 27.94 -63.03 -59.57
N ARG A 1076 28.66 -61.89 -59.50
CA ARG A 1076 29.89 -61.68 -60.28
C ARG A 1076 31.19 -61.76 -59.49
N GLU A 1077 31.21 -61.34 -58.22
CA GLU A 1077 32.47 -61.20 -57.45
C GLU A 1077 32.58 -62.12 -56.22
N TYR A 1078 31.48 -62.66 -55.70
CA TYR A 1078 31.48 -63.46 -54.47
C TYR A 1078 30.90 -64.86 -54.70
N LYS A 1079 31.53 -65.86 -54.10
CA LYS A 1079 30.99 -67.21 -53.98
C LYS A 1079 30.19 -67.30 -52.68
N TYR A 1080 29.00 -67.88 -52.77
CA TYR A 1080 28.12 -68.08 -51.63
C TYR A 1080 28.18 -69.54 -51.19
N GLU A 1081 28.65 -69.76 -49.97
CA GLU A 1081 28.72 -71.09 -49.38
C GLU A 1081 27.62 -71.25 -48.32
N LEU A 1082 26.90 -72.38 -48.38
CA LEU A 1082 25.91 -72.78 -47.38
C LEU A 1082 26.55 -73.81 -46.44
N GLY A 1083 26.88 -73.39 -45.21
CA GLY A 1083 27.58 -74.19 -44.21
C GLY A 1083 28.76 -73.44 -43.58
N GLN A 1084 29.55 -74.13 -42.74
CA GLN A 1084 30.80 -73.59 -42.18
C GLN A 1084 31.99 -73.98 -43.08
N ASP A 1085 33.07 -73.20 -43.08
CA ASP A 1085 34.33 -73.61 -43.71
C ASP A 1085 34.78 -74.97 -43.15
N GLY A 1086 34.91 -75.96 -44.02
CA GLY A 1086 35.18 -77.37 -43.68
C GLY A 1086 33.97 -78.24 -43.28
N TYR A 1087 32.78 -77.66 -43.02
CA TYR A 1087 31.56 -78.40 -42.68
C TYR A 1087 30.34 -77.87 -43.46
N ARG A 1088 30.20 -78.36 -44.69
CA ARG A 1088 29.02 -78.13 -45.53
C ARG A 1088 27.82 -78.92 -44.98
N PHE A 1089 26.59 -78.51 -45.27
CA PHE A 1089 25.41 -79.26 -44.88
C PHE A 1089 25.53 -80.73 -45.33
N ASN A 1090 25.63 -81.67 -44.37
CA ASN A 1090 25.70 -83.11 -44.65
C ASN A 1090 24.37 -83.69 -45.12
N THR A 1091 23.26 -82.98 -44.93
CA THR A 1091 21.91 -83.44 -45.29
C THR A 1091 21.05 -82.24 -45.64
N VAL A 1092 20.56 -82.19 -46.88
CA VAL A 1092 19.54 -81.23 -47.34
C VAL A 1092 18.25 -82.01 -47.54
N TRP A 1093 17.21 -81.69 -46.77
CA TRP A 1093 15.88 -82.27 -46.96
C TRP A 1093 15.17 -81.54 -48.10
N THR A 1094 14.93 -82.23 -49.21
CA THR A 1094 14.12 -81.70 -50.32
C THR A 1094 12.98 -82.67 -50.60
N SER A 1095 11.77 -82.16 -50.84
CA SER A 1095 10.58 -82.98 -51.15
C SER A 1095 10.30 -83.06 -52.66
N GLY A 1096 11.24 -82.62 -53.51
CA GLY A 1096 11.11 -82.57 -54.97
C GLY A 1096 12.12 -83.41 -55.74
N LEU A 1097 13.06 -84.06 -55.05
CA LEU A 1097 13.82 -85.18 -55.59
C LEU A 1097 13.15 -86.45 -55.04
N ASN A 1098 12.61 -87.31 -55.92
CA ASN A 1098 11.93 -88.55 -55.52
C ASN A 1098 12.86 -89.57 -54.82
N ASP A 1099 14.16 -89.27 -54.67
CA ASP A 1099 15.14 -90.07 -53.94
C ASP A 1099 16.24 -89.19 -53.31
N ARG A 1100 16.93 -89.71 -52.27
CA ARG A 1100 18.07 -89.04 -51.63
C ARG A 1100 19.30 -89.16 -52.51
N ILE A 1101 20.00 -88.05 -52.77
CA ILE A 1101 21.25 -88.00 -53.51
C ILE A 1101 22.38 -87.52 -52.59
N LYS A 1102 23.51 -88.22 -52.57
CA LYS A 1102 24.72 -87.86 -51.84
C LYS A 1102 25.83 -87.42 -52.80
N ILE A 1103 26.60 -86.41 -52.42
CA ILE A 1103 27.85 -86.05 -53.09
C ILE A 1103 28.97 -86.81 -52.38
N VAL A 1104 29.76 -87.56 -53.14
CA VAL A 1104 30.83 -88.42 -52.60
C VAL A 1104 32.16 -88.02 -53.22
N ASN A 1105 33.13 -87.73 -52.35
CA ASN A 1105 34.53 -87.59 -52.70
C ASN A 1105 35.23 -88.90 -52.36
N TYR A 1106 35.92 -89.47 -53.32
CA TYR A 1106 36.65 -90.72 -53.14
C TYR A 1106 38.14 -90.45 -52.88
N THR A 1107 38.78 -91.35 -52.15
CA THR A 1107 40.19 -91.22 -51.72
C THR A 1107 41.21 -91.24 -52.87
N ASP A 1108 40.78 -91.61 -54.08
CA ASP A 1108 41.54 -91.72 -55.31
C ASP A 1108 41.38 -90.51 -56.26
N GLY A 1109 40.79 -89.40 -55.78
CA GLY A 1109 40.73 -88.13 -56.53
C GLY A 1109 39.50 -87.96 -57.43
N TYR A 1110 38.49 -88.81 -57.25
CA TYR A 1110 37.23 -88.75 -57.98
C TYR A 1110 36.15 -88.03 -57.15
N THR A 1111 35.25 -87.30 -57.82
CA THR A 1111 34.09 -86.65 -57.19
C THR A 1111 32.82 -87.01 -57.94
N GLY A 1112 31.75 -87.39 -57.25
CA GLY A 1112 30.53 -87.83 -57.92
C GLY A 1112 29.25 -87.55 -57.14
N ILE A 1113 28.15 -87.75 -57.83
CA ILE A 1113 26.79 -87.68 -57.33
C ILE A 1113 26.22 -89.10 -57.33
N LEU A 1114 25.69 -89.56 -56.21
CA LEU A 1114 25.18 -90.91 -56.02
C LEU A 1114 23.78 -90.91 -55.43
N SER A 1115 22.96 -91.88 -55.81
CA SER A 1115 21.74 -92.24 -55.07
C SER A 1115 22.11 -92.75 -53.68
N TRP A 1116 21.20 -92.60 -52.72
CA TRP A 1116 21.46 -92.92 -51.32
C TRP A 1116 21.70 -94.41 -51.04
N ASN A 1117 21.12 -95.29 -51.85
CA ASN A 1117 21.41 -96.73 -51.81
C ASN A 1117 22.75 -97.11 -52.47
N GLU A 1118 23.50 -96.11 -52.95
CA GLU A 1118 24.80 -96.24 -53.61
C GLU A 1118 24.78 -97.12 -54.85
N LYS A 1119 23.62 -97.27 -55.52
CA LYS A 1119 23.48 -98.11 -56.71
C LYS A 1119 23.51 -97.32 -58.01
N TYR A 1120 23.14 -96.04 -58.01
CA TYR A 1120 23.03 -95.25 -59.23
C TYR A 1120 23.74 -93.93 -59.05
N GLY A 1121 24.61 -93.55 -59.98
CA GLY A 1121 25.35 -92.30 -59.81
C GLY A 1121 26.24 -91.97 -60.97
N ILE A 1122 26.88 -90.82 -60.91
CA ILE A 1122 27.87 -90.37 -61.88
C ILE A 1122 29.07 -89.85 -61.11
N GLN A 1123 30.25 -90.34 -61.45
CA GLN A 1123 31.53 -89.98 -60.87
C GLN A 1123 32.39 -89.34 -61.96
N PHE A 1124 33.05 -88.26 -61.60
CA PHE A 1124 33.93 -87.50 -62.48
C PHE A 1124 35.36 -87.61 -61.99
N SER A 1125 36.28 -87.66 -62.95
CA SER A 1125 37.72 -87.56 -62.73
C SER A 1125 38.35 -86.69 -63.80
N ASN A 1126 39.64 -86.43 -63.66
CA ASN A 1126 40.40 -85.66 -64.64
C ASN A 1126 40.47 -86.32 -66.03
N TYR A 1127 40.16 -87.62 -66.16
CA TYR A 1127 40.39 -88.37 -67.40
C TYR A 1127 39.21 -89.24 -67.85
N ASP A 1128 38.14 -89.33 -67.07
CA ASP A 1128 37.02 -90.24 -67.33
C ASP A 1128 35.75 -89.81 -66.57
N VAL A 1129 34.59 -90.11 -67.16
CA VAL A 1129 33.27 -89.99 -66.53
C VAL A 1129 32.73 -91.39 -66.34
N ARG A 1130 32.38 -91.75 -65.10
CA ARG A 1130 31.87 -93.08 -64.79
C ARG A 1130 30.42 -93.00 -64.36
N VAL A 1131 29.58 -93.89 -64.88
CA VAL A 1131 28.21 -94.06 -64.41
C VAL A 1131 28.14 -95.30 -63.56
N GLN A 1132 27.57 -95.20 -62.36
CA GLN A 1132 27.26 -96.35 -61.52
C GLN A 1132 25.85 -96.86 -61.83
N TYR A 1133 25.73 -98.17 -62.02
CA TYR A 1133 24.45 -98.87 -62.08
C TYR A 1133 24.57 -100.20 -61.31
N GLY A 1134 23.85 -100.32 -60.20
CA GLY A 1134 24.04 -101.41 -59.23
C GLY A 1134 25.40 -101.33 -58.52
N LYS A 1135 26.15 -102.44 -58.52
CA LYS A 1135 27.47 -102.53 -57.87
C LYS A 1135 28.64 -102.20 -58.80
N TYR A 1136 28.37 -101.88 -60.06
CA TYR A 1136 29.39 -101.72 -61.09
C TYR A 1136 29.51 -100.27 -61.54
N TRP A 1137 30.74 -99.87 -61.84
CA TRP A 1137 31.07 -98.59 -62.42
C TRP A 1137 31.44 -98.79 -63.88
N TYR A 1138 30.85 -97.99 -64.75
CA TYR A 1138 31.06 -98.04 -66.19
C TYR A 1138 31.73 -96.76 -66.64
N SER A 1139 32.95 -96.89 -67.18
CA SER A 1139 33.69 -95.79 -67.79
C SER A 1139 33.05 -95.41 -69.14
N PHE A 1140 32.73 -94.12 -69.31
CA PHE A 1140 32.35 -93.61 -70.62
C PHE A 1140 33.50 -93.71 -71.62
N GLY A 1141 34.74 -93.52 -71.15
CA GLY A 1141 35.94 -93.68 -71.97
C GLY A 1141 36.08 -95.11 -72.54
N ASP A 1142 35.71 -96.13 -71.78
CA ASP A 1142 35.74 -97.52 -72.23
C ASP A 1142 34.53 -97.89 -73.11
N ILE A 1143 33.35 -97.32 -72.85
CA ILE A 1143 32.15 -97.51 -73.68
C ILE A 1143 32.36 -96.99 -75.11
N LEU A 1144 33.11 -95.89 -75.27
CA LEU A 1144 33.39 -95.29 -76.59
C LEU A 1144 34.49 -96.01 -77.39
N ARG A 1145 35.20 -96.99 -76.80
CA ARG A 1145 36.35 -97.69 -77.43
C ARG A 1145 36.07 -99.14 -77.84
N GLY A 1146 34.86 -99.68 -77.65
CA GLY A 1146 34.52 -101.08 -77.95
C GLY A 1146 33.44 -101.28 -79.03
N ASP A 1147 33.70 -102.14 -80.02
CA ASP A 1147 32.83 -102.43 -81.19
C ASP A 1147 31.58 -103.30 -80.90
N SER A 1148 31.13 -103.42 -79.64
CA SER A 1148 29.86 -104.08 -79.33
C SER A 1148 29.17 -103.42 -78.14
N TRP A 1149 28.00 -102.85 -78.41
CA TRP A 1149 27.15 -102.21 -77.40
C TRP A 1149 26.55 -103.28 -76.49
N ARG A 1150 26.86 -103.24 -75.19
CA ARG A 1150 26.03 -103.85 -74.15
C ARG A 1150 25.85 -102.86 -72.99
N VAL A 1151 24.74 -102.13 -73.05
CA VAL A 1151 24.02 -101.58 -71.89
C VAL A 1151 22.63 -102.19 -71.93
#